data_AF-A0A2I1INM7-F1
#
_entry.id   AF-A0A2I1INM7-F1
#
_cell.length_a   1.000
_cell.length_b   1.000
_cell.length_c   1.000
_cell.angle_alpha   90.00
_cell.angle_beta   90.00
_cell.angle_gamma   90.00
#
_symmetry.space_group_name_H-M   'P 1'
#
loop_
_entity.id
_entity.type
_entity.pdbx_description
1 polymer ?
#
loop_
_entity_poly.entity_id
_entity_poly.type
_entity_poly.pdbx_seq_one_letter_code
_entity_poly.pdbx_strand_id
1 'polypeptide(L)'
;MLRFRCLLFSLPALASMAFGLLTLPFPTAHAAAGVKIDIAAITDFHGHIEMAPNLSEQVKALRKANPNTFFVSTGDTVGGSTYVSSIAKDEPTMKIVSALGLDVSGLGNHEFDGGYSDIVDRQLGQVSWDFVNSNISGLDRSKILPYKIRTTKEGVRVGFIGATTSDLPNLVNREGLAGLRISDPIAALDNSAATLKDGKEENGEADVVVALLHEDYTDAARLGANVDAVVAGHTHTNQTTKTASGAPVIQPDCFGRLLGDIEITVDANTKKVTSSSSKMLKVLDATKDSAAAADPTIFSMVRRATARAAELGKEKIGTITSPAKRGVQGDTGGSENRGAESTLGNLIAEGFYQYAKTQGSRPSFAIMNAGGLRAPALDTNNDGVVTVEESYNVQPFNGDMGTIDLTPAQVYQLVEQQWKGEGASRPMLKLAFSNNFVYTFDPTAKLGSKVLGIFLDGKKLARNDTASKVRVAGGTFLLKGGDGYTALREGTNFTQLPGVNDLGAFNKFLAANPNYAVDHTQKSIGITGPSTLKAGETAHFKLSSLSWTTSEPNAKTVTIEFAGKKVGAAPIDNKVVPSLDETGRAEVTFTVPRVEKTGYYSLGLRFGNNAFAYPIRVQAASTPGKAPVADSPASGAHKSPKGSNNTNAKPLEGPNTGTPALVFTGLATVLIVGGIVLVCRKLWRSSDAF
;
A
#
# COMPACT_ATOMS: atom_id res chain seq x y z
N MET A 1 -79.74 65.80 -40.87
CA MET A 1 -79.40 64.44 -41.33
C MET A 1 -78.68 63.69 -40.20
N LEU A 2 -78.52 62.36 -40.33
CA LEU A 2 -78.05 61.36 -39.35
C LEU A 2 -77.13 61.90 -38.24
N ARG A 3 -77.48 61.77 -36.94
CA ARG A 3 -77.47 60.56 -36.08
C ARG A 3 -76.05 60.00 -35.82
N PHE A 4 -75.54 60.21 -34.61
CA PHE A 4 -75.37 59.11 -33.65
C PHE A 4 -75.67 59.59 -32.23
N ARG A 5 -76.15 58.69 -31.37
CA ARG A 5 -76.84 59.02 -30.10
C ARG A 5 -76.34 58.11 -28.98
N CYS A 6 -76.38 58.67 -27.77
CA CYS A 6 -76.59 58.03 -26.46
C CYS A 6 -75.36 57.47 -25.72
N LEU A 7 -75.32 57.44 -24.37
CA LEU A 7 -76.30 57.88 -23.34
C LEU A 7 -75.55 58.24 -22.05
N LEU A 8 -76.01 59.22 -21.29
CA LEU A 8 -75.37 59.66 -20.03
C LEU A 8 -76.47 60.23 -19.11
N PHE A 9 -76.79 59.58 -17.98
CA PHE A 9 -77.66 60.17 -16.94
C PHE A 9 -77.50 59.56 -15.53
N SER A 10 -77.36 60.47 -14.56
CA SER A 10 -77.81 60.47 -13.14
C SER A 10 -77.34 59.40 -12.12
N LEU A 11 -76.61 59.94 -11.13
CA LEU A 11 -76.45 59.55 -9.71
C LEU A 11 -77.78 59.20 -8.96
N PRO A 12 -77.73 58.50 -7.80
CA PRO A 12 -77.60 59.19 -6.50
C PRO A 12 -76.69 58.57 -5.41
N ALA A 13 -76.38 59.44 -4.45
CA ALA A 13 -75.77 59.24 -3.13
C ALA A 13 -76.40 58.17 -2.21
N LEU A 14 -75.62 57.27 -1.59
CA LEU A 14 -75.95 56.76 -0.25
C LEU A 14 -74.70 56.74 0.65
N ALA A 15 -74.82 57.28 1.86
CA ALA A 15 -73.78 57.28 2.88
C ALA A 15 -73.99 56.11 3.85
N SER A 16 -72.91 55.46 4.29
CA SER A 16 -72.93 54.47 5.38
C SER A 16 -71.63 54.52 6.19
N MET A 17 -71.81 54.47 7.51
CA MET A 17 -70.86 54.64 8.61
C MET A 17 -69.50 53.95 8.46
N ALA A 18 -68.46 54.65 8.91
CA ALA A 18 -67.15 54.06 9.17
C ALA A 18 -67.17 53.24 10.48
N PHE A 19 -66.73 51.98 10.39
CA PHE A 19 -66.28 51.21 11.55
C PHE A 19 -64.75 51.18 11.53
N GLY A 20 -64.12 51.83 12.51
CA GLY A 20 -62.67 51.80 12.67
C GLY A 20 -62.22 50.46 13.24
N LEU A 21 -61.80 49.53 12.38
CA LEU A 21 -60.96 48.41 12.83
C LEU A 21 -59.57 48.95 13.15
N LEU A 22 -59.22 49.01 14.44
CA LEU A 22 -57.83 49.14 14.87
C LEU A 22 -57.11 47.84 14.49
N THR A 23 -56.42 47.83 13.34
CA THR A 23 -55.45 46.79 13.04
C THR A 23 -54.19 47.07 13.87
N LEU A 24 -54.12 46.47 15.06
CA LEU A 24 -52.84 46.34 15.76
C LEU A 24 -51.89 45.57 14.82
N PRO A 25 -50.69 46.10 14.50
CA PRO A 25 -49.73 45.34 13.73
C PRO A 25 -49.29 44.15 14.59
N PHE A 26 -49.67 42.94 14.19
CA PHE A 26 -48.98 41.75 14.65
C PHE A 26 -47.49 41.94 14.32
N PRO A 27 -46.57 41.71 15.28
CA PRO A 27 -45.16 41.68 14.94
C PRO A 27 -44.98 40.56 13.91
N THR A 28 -44.66 40.94 12.67
CA THR A 28 -44.15 39.98 11.70
C THR A 28 -42.87 39.43 12.31
N ALA A 29 -42.91 38.15 12.69
CA ALA A 29 -41.72 37.45 13.14
C ALA A 29 -40.73 37.49 11.96
N HIS A 30 -39.77 38.41 12.05
CA HIS A 30 -38.58 38.35 11.21
C HIS A 30 -37.98 36.97 11.51
N ALA A 31 -38.01 36.08 10.52
CA ALA A 31 -37.17 34.89 10.57
C ALA A 31 -35.74 35.41 10.70
N ALA A 32 -35.14 35.22 11.89
CA ALA A 32 -33.80 35.71 12.15
C ALA A 32 -32.88 35.04 11.13
N ALA A 33 -32.06 35.84 10.45
CA ALA A 33 -31.13 35.32 9.46
C ALA A 33 -30.19 34.32 10.16
N GLY A 34 -30.19 33.08 9.70
CA GLY A 34 -29.32 32.05 10.27
C GLY A 34 -27.85 32.43 10.08
N VAL A 35 -27.05 32.23 11.13
CA VAL A 35 -25.60 32.42 11.06
C VAL A 35 -25.02 31.23 10.32
N LYS A 36 -24.40 31.47 9.17
CA LYS A 36 -23.66 30.46 8.41
C LYS A 36 -22.22 30.39 8.90
N ILE A 37 -21.72 29.17 9.03
CA ILE A 37 -20.36 28.85 9.46
C ILE A 37 -19.82 27.79 8.50
N ASP A 38 -18.67 28.04 7.89
CA ASP A 38 -18.06 27.08 6.97
C ASP A 38 -16.81 26.48 7.61
N ILE A 39 -16.72 25.15 7.59
CA ILE A 39 -15.56 24.39 8.04
C ILE A 39 -14.79 23.94 6.79
N ALA A 40 -13.81 24.75 6.39
CA ALA A 40 -12.87 24.43 5.34
C ALA A 40 -11.82 23.46 5.91
N ALA A 41 -11.67 22.25 5.36
CA ALA A 41 -10.96 21.16 6.02
C ALA A 41 -9.97 20.43 5.12
N ILE A 42 -8.79 20.10 5.65
CA ILE A 42 -7.80 19.20 5.04
C ILE A 42 -7.39 18.09 6.02
N THR A 43 -6.92 16.97 5.50
CA THR A 43 -6.34 15.85 6.26
C THR A 43 -5.09 15.35 5.55
N ASP A 44 -4.19 14.68 6.28
CA ASP A 44 -3.11 13.86 5.73
C ASP A 44 -2.28 14.64 4.69
N PHE A 45 -1.90 15.88 5.00
CA PHE A 45 -1.25 16.79 4.05
C PHE A 45 0.17 16.34 3.70
N HIS A 46 0.88 15.67 4.62
CA HIS A 46 2.21 15.06 4.42
C HIS A 46 3.17 15.94 3.59
N GLY A 47 3.24 17.22 3.94
CA GLY A 47 4.11 18.18 3.25
C GLY A 47 3.97 18.24 1.71
N HIS A 48 2.78 17.95 1.16
CA HIS A 48 2.47 18.10 -0.28
C HIS A 48 2.22 19.57 -0.66
N ILE A 49 3.28 20.37 -0.50
CA ILE A 49 3.25 21.82 -0.68
C ILE A 49 2.96 22.26 -2.13
N GLU A 50 3.02 21.36 -3.12
CA GLU A 50 2.65 21.63 -4.52
C GLU A 50 1.17 22.00 -4.70
N MET A 51 0.29 21.52 -3.82
CA MET A 51 -1.14 21.85 -3.82
C MET A 51 -1.46 23.18 -3.13
N ALA A 52 -0.60 23.60 -2.20
CA ALA A 52 -0.83 24.76 -1.33
C ALA A 52 -1.15 26.08 -2.06
N PRO A 53 -0.57 26.42 -3.24
CA PRO A 53 -0.88 27.67 -3.95
C PRO A 53 -2.33 27.76 -4.44
N ASN A 54 -2.89 26.64 -4.92
CA ASN A 54 -4.29 26.58 -5.36
C ASN A 54 -5.24 26.39 -4.18
N LEU A 55 -4.83 25.62 -3.17
CA LEU A 55 -5.55 25.49 -1.89
C LEU A 55 -5.74 26.86 -1.20
N SER A 56 -4.71 27.72 -1.20
CA SER A 56 -4.77 29.09 -0.66
C SER A 56 -5.86 29.93 -1.32
N GLU A 57 -5.94 29.92 -2.66
CA GLU A 57 -6.98 30.67 -3.37
C GLU A 57 -8.39 30.11 -3.12
N GLN A 58 -8.56 28.79 -2.96
CA GLN A 58 -9.85 28.20 -2.56
C GLN A 58 -10.25 28.61 -1.14
N VAL A 59 -9.34 28.53 -0.17
CA VAL A 59 -9.60 28.98 1.22
C VAL A 59 -9.93 30.48 1.28
N LYS A 60 -9.23 31.32 0.51
CA LYS A 60 -9.56 32.75 0.36
C LYS A 60 -10.93 32.96 -0.28
N ALA A 61 -11.31 32.17 -1.27
CA ALA A 61 -12.61 32.27 -1.92
C ALA A 61 -13.76 31.94 -0.94
N LEU A 62 -13.60 30.89 -0.12
CA LEU A 62 -14.54 30.57 0.96
C LEU A 62 -14.63 31.71 1.98
N ARG A 63 -13.50 32.14 2.56
CA ARG A 63 -13.45 33.27 3.53
C ARG A 63 -14.00 34.59 2.99
N LYS A 64 -13.94 34.81 1.67
CA LYS A 64 -14.52 35.97 0.98
C LYS A 64 -16.04 35.83 0.80
N ALA A 65 -16.54 34.62 0.54
CA ALA A 65 -17.97 34.34 0.44
C ALA A 65 -18.65 34.36 1.82
N ASN A 66 -17.98 33.83 2.84
CA ASN A 66 -18.42 33.79 4.23
C ASN A 66 -17.28 34.18 5.19
N PRO A 67 -17.36 35.32 5.88
CA PRO A 67 -16.36 35.71 6.89
C PRO A 67 -16.26 34.77 8.09
N ASN A 68 -17.23 33.87 8.30
CA ASN A 68 -17.25 32.86 9.36
C ASN A 68 -16.73 31.48 8.85
N THR A 69 -15.74 31.49 7.95
CA THR A 69 -15.02 30.28 7.54
C THR A 69 -13.81 30.01 8.43
N PHE A 70 -13.77 28.84 9.06
CA PHE A 70 -12.61 28.32 9.78
C PHE A 70 -11.87 27.30 8.93
N PHE A 71 -10.54 27.45 8.79
CA PHE A 71 -9.69 26.50 8.07
C PHE A 71 -9.03 25.54 9.07
N VAL A 72 -9.32 24.24 8.97
CA VAL A 72 -8.92 23.24 9.97
C VAL A 72 -8.23 22.03 9.38
N SER A 73 -7.48 21.32 10.23
CA SER A 73 -6.93 20.00 9.91
C SER A 73 -7.16 18.97 11.02
N THR A 74 -7.17 17.70 10.67
CA THR A 74 -7.20 16.56 11.60
C THR A 74 -5.83 16.18 12.14
N GLY A 75 -4.75 16.49 11.40
CA GLY A 75 -3.42 15.97 11.67
C GLY A 75 -2.71 15.50 10.40
N ASP A 76 -1.55 14.89 10.60
CA ASP A 76 -0.59 14.47 9.56
C ASP A 76 -0.34 15.60 8.55
N THR A 77 -0.18 16.81 9.09
CA THR A 77 0.26 17.97 8.31
C THR A 77 1.73 17.81 7.93
N VAL A 78 2.52 17.30 8.87
CA VAL A 78 3.97 17.01 8.75
C VAL A 78 4.23 15.52 8.91
N GLY A 79 5.47 15.07 8.63
CA GLY A 79 5.85 13.66 8.68
C GLY A 79 5.16 12.84 7.58
N GLY A 80 5.69 11.65 7.27
CA GLY A 80 5.36 10.95 6.02
C GLY A 80 5.63 11.77 4.74
N SER A 81 6.30 12.93 4.84
CA SER A 81 6.23 13.98 3.83
C SER A 81 7.05 13.79 2.57
N THR A 82 6.60 14.40 1.47
CA THR A 82 7.40 14.56 0.25
C THR A 82 8.80 15.10 0.55
N TYR A 83 9.79 14.66 -0.23
CA TYR A 83 11.20 15.04 -0.06
C TYR A 83 11.45 16.54 0.09
N VAL A 84 10.75 17.36 -0.70
CA VAL A 84 10.92 18.82 -0.69
C VAL A 84 10.66 19.40 0.71
N SER A 85 9.77 18.75 1.46
CA SER A 85 9.39 19.11 2.82
C SER A 85 10.20 18.32 3.85
N SER A 86 10.30 16.99 3.73
CA SER A 86 10.94 16.12 4.74
C SER A 86 12.45 16.34 4.87
N ILE A 87 13.19 16.64 3.78
CA ILE A 87 14.63 16.94 3.87
C ILE A 87 14.91 18.23 4.68
N ALA A 88 13.96 19.15 4.70
CA ALA A 88 13.99 20.37 5.50
C ALA A 88 13.21 20.24 6.83
N LYS A 89 12.99 19.00 7.31
CA LYS A 89 12.24 18.66 8.53
C LYS A 89 10.84 19.29 8.58
N ASP A 90 10.14 19.37 7.46
CA ASP A 90 8.82 20.01 7.33
C ASP A 90 8.76 21.51 7.71
N GLU A 91 9.91 22.19 7.87
CA GLU A 91 9.97 23.65 7.99
C GLU A 91 9.24 24.36 6.83
N PRO A 92 9.33 23.90 5.55
CA PRO A 92 8.54 24.48 4.47
C PRO A 92 7.04 24.28 4.66
N THR A 93 6.62 23.06 5.04
CA THR A 93 5.23 22.68 5.29
C THR A 93 4.58 23.58 6.33
N MET A 94 5.18 23.67 7.52
CA MET A 94 4.64 24.44 8.64
C MET A 94 4.52 25.93 8.28
N LYS A 95 5.53 26.50 7.61
CA LYS A 95 5.50 27.90 7.15
C LYS A 95 4.42 28.13 6.08
N ILE A 96 4.28 27.23 5.12
CA ILE A 96 3.29 27.34 4.05
C ILE A 96 1.87 27.22 4.60
N VAL A 97 1.58 26.20 5.42
CA VAL A 97 0.25 25.98 6.01
C VAL A 97 -0.11 27.12 7.00
N SER A 98 0.87 27.68 7.71
CA SER A 98 0.68 28.90 8.51
C SER A 98 0.32 30.11 7.63
N ALA A 99 0.92 30.23 6.44
CA ALA A 99 0.62 31.31 5.49
C ALA A 99 -0.72 31.14 4.73
N LEU A 100 -1.26 29.91 4.64
CA LEU A 100 -2.66 29.65 4.29
C LEU A 100 -3.62 30.10 5.42
N GLY A 101 -3.09 30.31 6.63
CA GLY A 101 -3.85 30.69 7.81
C GLY A 101 -4.72 29.55 8.33
N LEU A 102 -4.12 28.39 8.64
CA LEU A 102 -4.81 27.35 9.39
C LEU A 102 -5.21 27.89 10.78
N ASP A 103 -6.45 27.62 11.20
CA ASP A 103 -7.01 28.09 12.47
C ASP A 103 -6.75 27.10 13.60
N VAL A 104 -7.07 25.82 13.40
CA VAL A 104 -6.96 24.74 14.39
C VAL A 104 -6.56 23.43 13.70
N SER A 105 -5.67 22.64 14.32
CA SER A 105 -5.32 21.29 13.89
C SER A 105 -5.53 20.28 15.01
N GLY A 106 -6.03 19.09 14.68
CA GLY A 106 -5.78 17.90 15.48
C GLY A 106 -4.30 17.49 15.44
N LEU A 107 -3.96 16.45 16.20
CA LEU A 107 -2.69 15.73 16.07
C LEU A 107 -2.97 14.41 15.36
N GLY A 108 -2.25 14.15 14.27
CA GLY A 108 -2.17 12.85 13.64
C GLY A 108 -1.03 12.02 14.24
N ASN A 109 -0.72 10.88 13.62
CA ASN A 109 0.38 10.05 14.07
C ASN A 109 1.75 10.59 13.62
N HIS A 110 1.86 11.18 12.44
CA HIS A 110 3.11 11.66 11.88
C HIS A 110 3.62 12.97 12.52
N GLU A 111 2.77 13.74 13.22
CA GLU A 111 3.26 14.77 14.15
C GLU A 111 4.19 14.18 15.24
N PHE A 112 4.04 12.89 15.60
CA PHE A 112 4.89 12.18 16.55
C PHE A 112 6.08 11.42 15.92
N ASP A 113 6.39 11.59 14.63
CA ASP A 113 7.55 10.95 13.97
C ASP A 113 8.88 11.29 14.69
N GLY A 114 9.02 12.54 15.13
CA GLY A 114 10.15 13.03 15.94
C GLY A 114 10.01 12.77 17.45
N GLY A 115 8.95 12.10 17.88
CA GLY A 115 8.55 11.98 19.28
C GLY A 115 7.89 13.24 19.84
N TYR A 116 7.31 13.14 21.03
CA TYR A 116 6.57 14.24 21.65
C TYR A 116 7.42 15.48 21.92
N SER A 117 8.71 15.32 22.20
CA SER A 117 9.66 16.44 22.33
C SER A 117 9.76 17.28 21.06
N ASP A 118 9.68 16.68 19.87
CA ASP A 118 9.75 17.42 18.61
C ASP A 118 8.53 18.33 18.40
N ILE A 119 7.33 17.87 18.79
CA ILE A 119 6.13 18.71 18.83
C ILE A 119 6.35 19.91 19.75
N VAL A 120 6.86 19.66 20.96
CA VAL A 120 7.00 20.66 22.02
C VAL A 120 8.10 21.69 21.76
N ASP A 121 9.27 21.23 21.31
CA ASP A 121 10.49 22.04 21.19
C ASP A 121 10.65 22.67 19.81
N ARG A 122 10.00 22.11 18.77
CA ARG A 122 10.17 22.55 17.38
C ARG A 122 8.86 22.93 16.69
N GLN A 123 7.88 22.03 16.64
CA GLN A 123 6.69 22.25 15.80
C GLN A 123 5.84 23.42 16.32
N LEU A 124 5.53 23.45 17.62
CA LEU A 124 4.79 24.55 18.26
C LEU A 124 5.45 25.94 18.07
N GLY A 125 6.78 25.99 17.92
CA GLY A 125 7.52 27.23 17.66
C GLY A 125 7.54 27.67 16.19
N GLN A 126 6.97 26.89 15.27
CA GLN A 126 7.04 27.13 13.81
C GLN A 126 5.66 27.25 13.14
N VAL A 127 4.58 27.06 13.88
CA VAL A 127 3.19 27.09 13.39
C VAL A 127 2.41 28.28 13.94
N SER A 128 1.37 28.73 13.22
CA SER A 128 0.49 29.82 13.66
C SER A 128 -0.89 29.35 14.15
N TRP A 129 -1.17 28.05 14.14
CA TRP A 129 -2.46 27.47 14.51
C TRP A 129 -2.46 26.87 15.91
N ASP A 130 -3.65 26.67 16.48
CA ASP A 130 -3.81 25.91 17.73
C ASP A 130 -3.81 24.40 17.46
N PHE A 131 -3.02 23.62 18.20
CA PHE A 131 -3.17 22.16 18.24
C PHE A 131 -4.17 21.73 19.33
N VAL A 132 -5.02 20.75 19.02
CA VAL A 132 -5.98 20.15 19.96
C VAL A 132 -5.87 18.62 19.99
N ASN A 133 -5.89 18.04 21.20
CA ASN A 133 -6.00 16.60 21.39
C ASN A 133 -6.60 16.23 22.75
N SER A 134 -7.67 15.45 22.75
CA SER A 134 -8.40 15.00 23.94
C SER A 134 -7.95 13.64 24.48
N ASN A 135 -7.58 12.69 23.60
CA ASN A 135 -7.37 11.28 23.95
C ASN A 135 -5.94 10.90 24.37
N ILE A 136 -4.99 11.82 24.32
CA ILE A 136 -3.62 11.61 24.78
C ILE A 136 -3.43 12.34 26.12
N SER A 137 -3.27 11.54 27.17
CA SER A 137 -2.87 12.02 28.50
C SER A 137 -1.34 12.09 28.62
N GLY A 138 -0.83 12.98 29.47
CA GLY A 138 0.61 13.27 29.59
C GLY A 138 1.08 14.45 28.74
N LEU A 139 0.25 14.96 27.82
CA LEU A 139 0.52 16.21 27.10
C LEU A 139 0.58 17.42 28.05
N ASP A 140 1.47 18.35 27.77
CA ASP A 140 1.52 19.70 28.35
C ASP A 140 0.25 20.48 28.00
N ARG A 141 -0.70 20.49 28.93
CA ARG A 141 -1.99 21.17 28.80
C ARG A 141 -1.90 22.70 28.81
N SER A 142 -0.73 23.30 29.06
CA SER A 142 -0.52 24.73 28.82
C SER A 142 -0.31 25.06 27.34
N LYS A 143 0.03 24.05 26.52
CA LYS A 143 0.33 24.18 25.09
C LYS A 143 -0.68 23.48 24.19
N ILE A 144 -1.15 22.28 24.56
CA ILE A 144 -2.05 21.46 23.76
C ILE A 144 -3.29 21.11 24.58
N LEU A 145 -4.37 21.85 24.32
CA LEU A 145 -5.66 21.69 25.00
C LEU A 145 -6.46 20.50 24.40
N PRO A 146 -7.45 19.96 25.13
CA PRO A 146 -8.40 19.00 24.56
C PRO A 146 -9.22 19.59 23.40
N TYR A 147 -9.48 20.91 23.46
CA TYR A 147 -10.29 21.65 22.52
C TYR A 147 -9.88 23.11 22.40
N LYS A 148 -10.37 23.78 21.35
CA LYS A 148 -10.23 25.22 21.17
C LYS A 148 -11.53 25.83 20.68
N ILE A 149 -11.90 26.98 21.25
CA ILE A 149 -13.12 27.71 20.86
C ILE A 149 -12.74 28.87 19.93
N ARG A 150 -13.54 29.09 18.89
CA ARG A 150 -13.57 30.29 18.06
C ARG A 150 -14.97 30.91 18.14
N THR A 151 -15.07 32.21 17.99
CA THR A 151 -16.37 32.93 18.07
C THR A 151 -16.59 33.70 16.78
N THR A 152 -17.77 33.54 16.17
CA THR A 152 -18.16 34.32 14.98
C THR A 152 -18.41 35.79 15.35
N LYS A 153 -18.54 36.67 14.35
CA LYS A 153 -18.86 38.09 14.61
C LYS A 153 -20.23 38.29 15.25
N GLU A 154 -21.14 37.34 15.04
CA GLU A 154 -22.49 37.28 15.59
C GLU A 154 -22.53 36.63 16.99
N GLY A 155 -21.37 36.20 17.53
CA GLY A 155 -21.28 35.63 18.86
C GLY A 155 -21.62 34.14 18.97
N VAL A 156 -21.62 33.39 17.86
CA VAL A 156 -21.75 31.92 17.88
C VAL A 156 -20.40 31.29 18.20
N ARG A 157 -20.36 30.41 19.19
CA ARG A 157 -19.16 29.72 19.68
C ARG A 157 -18.99 28.37 19.00
N VAL A 158 -17.88 28.18 18.32
CA VAL A 158 -17.50 26.93 17.63
C VAL A 158 -16.36 26.28 18.39
N GLY A 159 -16.62 25.13 19.01
CA GLY A 159 -15.64 24.31 19.71
C GLY A 159 -15.05 23.24 18.80
N PHE A 160 -13.73 23.26 18.63
CA PHE A 160 -12.98 22.25 17.88
C PHE A 160 -12.35 21.28 18.87
N ILE A 161 -12.76 20.01 18.82
CA ILE A 161 -12.26 18.92 19.67
C ILE A 161 -11.38 17.99 18.82
N GLY A 162 -10.23 17.54 19.34
CA GLY A 162 -9.28 16.71 18.58
C GLY A 162 -9.06 15.33 19.18
N ALA A 163 -8.75 14.32 18.35
CA ALA A 163 -8.25 13.01 18.81
C ALA A 163 -7.40 12.30 17.75
N THR A 164 -6.42 11.52 18.20
CA THR A 164 -5.48 10.73 17.38
C THR A 164 -5.83 9.24 17.44
N THR A 165 -5.53 8.48 16.39
CA THR A 165 -5.75 7.02 16.35
C THR A 165 -5.24 6.30 17.60
N SER A 166 -6.01 5.30 18.04
CA SER A 166 -5.62 4.45 19.17
C SER A 166 -4.38 3.58 18.88
N ASP A 167 -4.04 3.37 17.60
CA ASP A 167 -2.90 2.55 17.16
C ASP A 167 -1.55 3.29 17.19
N LEU A 168 -1.53 4.58 17.55
CA LEU A 168 -0.32 5.42 17.61
C LEU A 168 0.93 4.73 18.20
N PRO A 169 0.86 3.94 19.31
CA PRO A 169 2.03 3.24 19.89
C PRO A 169 2.66 2.15 19.01
N ASN A 170 2.04 1.79 17.88
CA ASN A 170 2.53 0.84 16.88
C ASN A 170 2.95 1.52 15.57
N LEU A 171 2.62 2.81 15.38
CA LEU A 171 2.92 3.59 14.17
C LEU A 171 4.22 4.39 14.29
N VAL A 172 4.54 4.92 15.48
CA VAL A 172 5.73 5.75 15.74
C VAL A 172 6.68 5.14 16.77
N ASN A 173 7.88 5.73 16.94
CA ASN A 173 8.84 5.23 17.94
C ASN A 173 8.24 5.36 19.36
N ARG A 174 8.05 4.20 20.01
CA ARG A 174 7.48 4.08 21.35
C ARG A 174 8.28 4.84 22.42
N GLU A 175 9.58 5.01 22.24
CA GLU A 175 10.42 5.85 23.12
C GLU A 175 10.04 7.33 23.03
N GLY A 176 9.66 7.80 21.83
CA GLY A 176 9.15 9.15 21.59
C GLY A 176 7.77 9.43 22.22
N LEU A 177 7.08 8.39 22.72
CA LEU A 177 5.81 8.48 23.45
C LEU A 177 5.98 8.32 24.97
N ALA A 178 7.21 8.34 25.49
CA ALA A 178 7.47 8.15 26.92
C ALA A 178 6.67 9.12 27.80
N GLY A 179 5.94 8.57 28.78
CA GLY A 179 5.07 9.34 29.69
C GLY A 179 3.66 9.61 29.16
N LEU A 180 3.39 9.40 27.87
CA LEU A 180 2.05 9.56 27.29
C LEU A 180 1.20 8.30 27.47
N ARG A 181 -0.13 8.47 27.51
CA ARG A 181 -1.09 7.35 27.38
C ARG A 181 -2.22 7.74 26.44
N ILE A 182 -2.44 6.90 25.44
CA ILE A 182 -3.44 7.04 24.39
C ILE A 182 -4.69 6.27 24.84
N SER A 183 -5.85 6.92 24.85
CA SER A 183 -7.16 6.29 25.09
C SER A 183 -7.98 6.17 23.80
N ASP A 184 -9.12 5.48 23.88
CA ASP A 184 -10.10 5.44 22.78
C ASP A 184 -10.43 6.88 22.30
N PRO A 185 -10.32 7.18 21.00
CA PRO A 185 -10.50 8.53 20.48
C PRO A 185 -11.96 8.98 20.56
N ILE A 186 -12.91 8.08 20.30
CA ILE A 186 -14.35 8.40 20.27
C ILE A 186 -14.84 8.80 21.67
N ALA A 187 -14.51 8.02 22.70
CA ALA A 187 -14.89 8.32 24.07
C ALA A 187 -14.29 9.66 24.57
N ALA A 188 -13.08 9.99 24.15
CA ALA A 188 -12.44 11.26 24.50
C ALA A 188 -13.09 12.47 23.79
N LEU A 189 -13.46 12.31 22.52
CA LEU A 189 -14.23 13.30 21.76
C LEU A 189 -15.62 13.51 22.37
N ASP A 190 -16.36 12.44 22.67
CA ASP A 190 -17.70 12.53 23.29
C ASP A 190 -17.65 13.20 24.67
N ASN A 191 -16.63 12.89 25.49
CA ASN A 191 -16.42 13.57 26.78
C ASN A 191 -16.12 15.07 26.58
N SER A 192 -15.35 15.43 25.56
CA SER A 192 -15.02 16.83 25.25
C SER A 192 -16.24 17.58 24.71
N ALA A 193 -17.03 16.95 23.84
CA ALA A 193 -18.29 17.48 23.31
C ALA A 193 -19.34 17.64 24.42
N ALA A 194 -19.46 16.67 25.33
CA ALA A 194 -20.33 16.77 26.49
C ALA A 194 -19.89 17.89 27.45
N THR A 195 -18.58 18.05 27.68
CA THR A 195 -18.05 19.18 28.46
C THR A 195 -18.51 20.50 27.85
N LEU A 196 -18.27 20.71 26.55
CA LEU A 196 -18.64 21.94 25.82
C LEU A 196 -20.15 22.21 25.68
N LYS A 197 -21.02 21.36 26.25
CA LYS A 197 -22.48 21.44 26.15
C LYS A 197 -23.16 21.29 27.54
N ASP A 198 -22.42 21.28 28.65
CA ASP A 198 -22.97 20.98 29.98
C ASP A 198 -23.54 22.18 30.75
N GLY A 199 -23.42 23.38 30.17
CA GLY A 199 -23.94 24.64 30.71
C GLY A 199 -23.03 25.33 31.73
N LYS A 200 -21.76 24.93 31.85
CA LYS A 200 -20.80 25.52 32.79
C LYS A 200 -19.80 26.43 32.08
N GLU A 201 -20.12 27.72 32.00
CA GLU A 201 -19.30 28.75 31.35
C GLU A 201 -17.80 28.81 31.77
N GLU A 202 -17.40 28.18 32.88
CA GLU A 202 -15.98 27.99 33.27
C GLU A 202 -15.16 27.15 32.28
N ASN A 203 -15.80 26.26 31.51
CA ASN A 203 -15.17 25.45 30.46
C ASN A 203 -15.08 26.20 29.11
N GLY A 204 -15.84 27.29 28.96
CA GLY A 204 -16.20 27.85 27.66
C GLY A 204 -17.20 26.96 26.90
N GLU A 205 -18.48 27.27 26.99
CA GLU A 205 -19.52 26.50 26.28
C GLU A 205 -19.44 26.71 24.75
N ALA A 206 -19.92 25.73 23.96
CA ALA A 206 -19.90 25.79 22.49
C ALA A 206 -21.30 25.59 21.88
N ASP A 207 -21.72 26.55 21.07
CA ASP A 207 -22.97 26.51 20.33
C ASP A 207 -22.91 25.45 19.19
N VAL A 208 -21.74 25.27 18.58
CA VAL A 208 -21.42 24.24 17.58
C VAL A 208 -20.16 23.47 17.99
N VAL A 209 -20.14 22.14 17.89
CA VAL A 209 -18.95 21.30 18.15
C VAL A 209 -18.52 20.56 16.90
N VAL A 210 -17.25 20.75 16.50
CA VAL A 210 -16.62 20.11 15.34
C VAL A 210 -15.54 19.15 15.82
N ALA A 211 -15.64 17.88 15.43
CA ALA A 211 -14.63 16.87 15.73
C ALA A 211 -13.56 16.77 14.65
N LEU A 212 -12.30 16.84 15.07
CA LEU A 212 -11.09 16.64 14.28
C LEU A 212 -10.52 15.27 14.66
N LEU A 213 -10.96 14.23 13.94
CA LEU A 213 -10.68 12.83 14.23
C LEU A 213 -9.59 12.30 13.30
N HIS A 214 -8.40 12.03 13.83
CA HIS A 214 -7.34 11.35 13.07
C HIS A 214 -7.42 9.84 13.24
N GLU A 215 -8.50 9.26 12.72
CA GLU A 215 -8.87 7.83 12.71
C GLU A 215 -9.76 7.59 11.47
N ASP A 216 -9.99 6.33 11.09
CA ASP A 216 -10.88 5.97 9.98
C ASP A 216 -12.28 6.61 10.12
N TYR A 217 -12.79 7.17 9.02
CA TYR A 217 -14.10 7.83 8.96
C TYR A 217 -15.28 6.96 9.42
N THR A 218 -15.16 5.63 9.40
CA THR A 218 -16.20 4.71 9.87
C THR A 218 -16.36 4.73 11.39
N ASP A 219 -15.30 5.01 12.16
CA ASP A 219 -15.39 5.13 13.63
C ASP A 219 -16.22 6.34 14.07
N ALA A 220 -16.32 7.38 13.23
CA ALA A 220 -17.20 8.53 13.49
C ALA A 220 -18.70 8.15 13.62
N ALA A 221 -19.11 6.98 13.12
CA ALA A 221 -20.46 6.45 13.33
C ALA A 221 -20.79 6.23 14.83
N ARG A 222 -19.75 6.07 15.68
CA ARG A 222 -19.87 5.85 17.13
C ARG A 222 -20.04 7.14 17.96
N LEU A 223 -19.80 8.32 17.37
CA LEU A 223 -19.89 9.61 18.07
C LEU A 223 -21.33 9.98 18.45
N GLY A 224 -21.47 10.64 19.59
CA GLY A 224 -22.75 11.05 20.18
C GLY A 224 -23.43 12.25 19.52
N ALA A 225 -24.56 12.65 20.09
CA ALA A 225 -25.39 13.75 19.58
C ALA A 225 -24.90 15.17 19.93
N ASN A 226 -23.82 15.28 20.71
CA ASN A 226 -23.22 16.58 21.08
C ASN A 226 -22.20 17.08 20.04
N VAL A 227 -21.90 16.28 19.01
CA VAL A 227 -21.00 16.64 17.90
C VAL A 227 -21.86 17.03 16.68
N ASP A 228 -21.64 18.24 16.18
CA ASP A 228 -22.44 18.85 15.12
C ASP A 228 -21.84 18.61 13.71
N ALA A 229 -20.54 18.34 13.61
CA ALA A 229 -19.84 17.94 12.39
C ALA A 229 -18.52 17.18 12.68
N VAL A 230 -18.06 16.34 11.75
CA VAL A 230 -16.79 15.58 11.87
C VAL A 230 -15.94 15.72 10.60
N VAL A 231 -14.65 16.00 10.80
CA VAL A 231 -13.59 15.79 9.81
C VAL A 231 -12.77 14.58 10.28
N ALA A 232 -12.65 13.57 9.44
CA ALA A 232 -11.86 12.37 9.65
C ALA A 232 -10.53 12.40 8.86
N GLY A 233 -9.63 11.45 9.09
CA GLY A 233 -8.29 11.41 8.51
C GLY A 233 -7.64 10.03 8.53
N HIS A 234 -6.32 9.96 8.59
CA HIS A 234 -5.47 8.77 8.77
C HIS A 234 -5.46 7.74 7.62
N THR A 235 -6.60 7.46 6.99
CA THR A 235 -6.74 6.35 6.02
C THR A 235 -6.65 6.77 4.56
N HIS A 236 -6.44 8.05 4.28
CA HIS A 236 -6.23 8.64 2.95
C HIS A 236 -7.37 8.31 1.96
N THR A 237 -8.62 8.50 2.38
CA THR A 237 -9.80 8.20 1.56
C THR A 237 -10.68 9.43 1.32
N ASN A 238 -11.24 9.55 0.11
CA ASN A 238 -12.28 10.53 -0.19
C ASN A 238 -13.64 9.96 0.21
N GLN A 239 -14.17 10.35 1.37
CA GLN A 239 -15.41 9.80 1.92
C GLN A 239 -16.35 10.87 2.46
N THR A 240 -17.64 10.56 2.42
CA THR A 240 -18.70 11.34 3.07
C THR A 240 -19.73 10.37 3.64
N THR A 241 -20.05 10.52 4.93
CA THR A 241 -21.06 9.73 5.63
C THR A 241 -21.73 10.60 6.73
N LYS A 242 -22.38 9.97 7.70
CA LYS A 242 -22.95 10.63 8.88
C LYS A 242 -22.64 9.85 10.17
N THR A 243 -22.62 10.56 11.29
CA THR A 243 -22.68 9.95 12.62
C THR A 243 -24.04 9.25 12.83
N ALA A 244 -24.18 8.42 13.88
CA ALA A 244 -25.48 7.88 14.27
C ALA A 244 -26.51 8.98 14.63
N SER A 245 -26.05 10.14 15.11
CA SER A 245 -26.86 11.34 15.38
C SER A 245 -27.23 12.14 14.13
N GLY A 246 -26.66 11.84 12.96
CA GLY A 246 -26.98 12.46 11.68
C GLY A 246 -26.10 13.65 11.27
N ALA A 247 -25.10 14.00 12.08
CA ALA A 247 -24.09 15.02 11.76
C ALA A 247 -23.23 14.57 10.56
N PRO A 248 -22.82 15.49 9.67
CA PRO A 248 -21.99 15.16 8.52
C PRO A 248 -20.59 14.72 8.95
N VAL A 249 -20.09 13.68 8.29
CA VAL A 249 -18.71 13.18 8.43
C VAL A 249 -18.06 13.28 7.05
N ILE A 250 -16.89 13.91 6.96
CA ILE A 250 -16.08 13.95 5.73
C ILE A 250 -14.64 13.49 5.98
N GLN A 251 -14.02 12.89 4.98
CA GLN A 251 -12.57 12.70 4.92
C GLN A 251 -12.07 13.21 3.56
N PRO A 252 -11.34 14.34 3.50
CA PRO A 252 -10.96 14.99 2.24
C PRO A 252 -9.69 14.39 1.60
N ASP A 253 -9.73 13.09 1.26
CA ASP A 253 -8.62 12.34 0.63
C ASP A 253 -7.32 12.45 1.44
N CYS A 254 -6.29 13.07 0.87
CA CYS A 254 -4.97 13.29 1.43
C CYS A 254 -4.22 14.36 0.62
N PHE A 255 -3.03 14.74 1.05
CA PHE A 255 -2.04 15.49 0.29
C PHE A 255 -2.52 16.87 -0.22
N GLY A 256 -3.54 17.44 0.45
CA GLY A 256 -4.20 18.67 0.02
C GLY A 256 -4.91 18.57 -1.33
N ARG A 257 -5.23 17.35 -1.81
CA ARG A 257 -5.91 17.11 -3.11
C ARG A 257 -7.38 17.49 -3.11
N LEU A 258 -8.02 17.43 -1.95
CA LEU A 258 -9.36 17.92 -1.72
C LEU A 258 -9.32 18.95 -0.59
N LEU A 259 -10.12 20.01 -0.75
CA LEU A 259 -10.57 20.86 0.33
C LEU A 259 -12.00 20.44 0.68
N GLY A 260 -12.17 19.86 1.86
CA GLY A 260 -13.49 19.63 2.43
C GLY A 260 -14.13 20.96 2.81
N ASP A 261 -15.45 21.06 2.66
CA ASP A 261 -16.22 22.25 3.04
C ASP A 261 -17.55 21.81 3.64
N ILE A 262 -17.74 22.06 4.95
CA ILE A 262 -18.99 21.81 5.67
C ILE A 262 -19.66 23.16 6.00
N GLU A 263 -20.79 23.46 5.37
CA GLU A 263 -21.63 24.60 5.75
C GLU A 263 -22.57 24.16 6.88
N ILE A 264 -22.52 24.86 8.01
CA ILE A 264 -23.40 24.71 9.17
C ILE A 264 -24.22 26.00 9.33
N THR A 265 -25.55 25.88 9.41
CA THR A 265 -26.45 27.00 9.71
C THR A 265 -26.95 26.93 11.14
N VAL A 266 -26.79 28.02 11.88
CA VAL A 266 -27.19 28.16 13.28
C VAL A 266 -28.30 29.22 13.40
N ASP A 267 -29.35 28.92 14.15
CA ASP A 267 -30.39 29.92 14.47
C ASP A 267 -29.81 31.00 15.38
N ALA A 268 -29.91 32.27 14.97
CA ALA A 268 -29.23 33.38 15.64
C ALA A 268 -29.75 33.67 17.07
N ASN A 269 -30.95 33.21 17.44
CA ASN A 269 -31.55 33.47 18.74
C ASN A 269 -31.29 32.33 19.74
N THR A 270 -31.57 31.10 19.32
CA THR A 270 -31.44 29.89 20.14
C THR A 270 -30.05 29.28 20.11
N LYS A 271 -29.21 29.73 19.16
CA LYS A 271 -27.86 29.23 18.87
C LYS A 271 -27.79 27.73 18.56
N LYS A 272 -28.90 27.13 18.14
CA LYS A 272 -28.95 25.72 17.74
C LYS A 272 -28.66 25.55 16.26
N VAL A 273 -27.94 24.48 15.91
CA VAL A 273 -27.79 24.04 14.52
C VAL A 273 -29.16 23.70 13.94
N THR A 274 -29.48 24.25 12.77
CA THR A 274 -30.75 24.03 12.06
C THR A 274 -30.57 23.22 10.78
N SER A 275 -29.41 23.31 10.14
CA SER A 275 -29.02 22.47 9.00
C SER A 275 -27.50 22.40 8.84
N SER A 276 -27.03 21.33 8.21
CA SER A 276 -25.64 21.16 7.81
C SER A 276 -25.54 20.42 6.48
N SER A 277 -24.54 20.77 5.67
CA SER A 277 -24.25 20.13 4.39
C SER A 277 -22.75 20.12 4.12
N SER A 278 -22.27 19.22 3.26
CA SER A 278 -20.84 19.08 2.97
C SER A 278 -20.56 18.84 1.49
N LYS A 279 -19.40 19.33 1.02
CA LYS A 279 -18.87 19.07 -0.33
C LYS A 279 -17.35 18.90 -0.30
N MET A 280 -16.82 18.28 -1.35
CA MET A 280 -15.38 18.15 -1.60
C MET A 280 -14.99 18.99 -2.80
N LEU A 281 -14.05 19.91 -2.63
CA LEU A 281 -13.52 20.76 -3.69
C LEU A 281 -12.17 20.19 -4.17
N LYS A 282 -12.05 19.91 -5.46
CA LYS A 282 -10.79 19.41 -6.03
C LYS A 282 -9.74 20.53 -6.06
N VAL A 283 -8.57 20.25 -5.53
CA VAL A 283 -7.37 21.08 -5.64
C VAL A 283 -6.47 20.52 -6.74
N LEU A 284 -5.90 21.41 -7.55
CA LEU A 284 -4.99 21.06 -8.63
C LEU A 284 -3.55 21.40 -8.26
N ASP A 285 -2.62 20.62 -8.80
CA ASP A 285 -1.19 20.81 -8.59
C ASP A 285 -0.70 22.05 -9.36
N ALA A 286 -0.40 23.13 -8.63
CA ALA A 286 0.03 24.40 -9.20
C ALA A 286 1.41 24.32 -9.89
N THR A 287 2.19 23.25 -9.65
CA THR A 287 3.47 23.02 -10.31
C THR A 287 3.32 22.31 -11.67
N LYS A 288 2.16 21.68 -11.92
CA LYS A 288 1.85 20.96 -13.16
C LYS A 288 0.79 21.63 -14.03
N ASP A 289 -0.10 22.43 -13.44
CA ASP A 289 -1.17 23.13 -14.13
C ASP A 289 -1.01 24.66 -14.01
N SER A 290 -0.70 25.31 -15.13
CA SER A 290 -0.54 26.76 -15.24
C SER A 290 -1.84 27.51 -15.58
N ALA A 291 -2.97 26.81 -15.75
CA ALA A 291 -4.25 27.42 -16.11
C ALA A 291 -5.06 27.91 -14.89
N ALA A 292 -4.80 27.37 -13.70
CA ALA A 292 -5.39 27.86 -12.46
C ALA A 292 -4.68 29.13 -11.97
N ALA A 293 -5.44 30.12 -11.50
CA ALA A 293 -4.88 31.24 -10.77
C ALA A 293 -4.40 30.77 -9.38
N ALA A 294 -3.09 30.58 -9.24
CA ALA A 294 -2.43 30.14 -8.02
C ALA A 294 -1.96 31.34 -7.17
N ASP A 295 -1.96 31.21 -5.85
CA ASP A 295 -1.46 32.24 -4.93
C ASP A 295 0.03 32.52 -5.20
N PRO A 296 0.43 33.72 -5.68
CA PRO A 296 1.81 34.02 -6.01
C PRO A 296 2.75 34.05 -4.80
N THR A 297 2.22 34.33 -3.60
CA THR A 297 2.99 34.38 -2.35
C THR A 297 3.34 32.96 -1.91
N ILE A 298 2.36 32.06 -1.87
CA ILE A 298 2.57 30.65 -1.52
C ILE A 298 3.38 29.95 -2.61
N PHE A 299 3.11 30.19 -3.90
CA PHE A 299 3.91 29.63 -4.99
C PHE A 299 5.40 30.04 -4.89
N SER A 300 5.66 31.28 -4.48
CA SER A 300 7.02 31.78 -4.18
C SER A 300 7.68 31.04 -3.00
N MET A 301 6.91 30.64 -1.98
CA MET A 301 7.40 29.80 -0.88
C MET A 301 7.72 28.37 -1.36
N VAL A 302 6.84 27.76 -2.16
CA VAL A 302 7.06 26.43 -2.76
C VAL A 302 8.35 26.41 -3.58
N ARG A 303 8.58 27.38 -4.47
CA ARG A 303 9.84 27.45 -5.24
C ARG A 303 11.09 27.57 -4.36
N ARG A 304 11.02 28.32 -3.25
CA ARG A 304 12.14 28.42 -2.29
C ARG A 304 12.39 27.09 -1.58
N ALA A 305 11.32 26.37 -1.22
CA ALA A 305 11.42 25.04 -0.64
C ALA A 305 12.10 24.06 -1.61
N THR A 306 11.64 24.01 -2.87
CA THR A 306 12.23 23.16 -3.93
C THR A 306 13.71 23.49 -4.14
N ALA A 307 14.10 24.77 -4.23
CA ALA A 307 15.49 25.17 -4.39
C ALA A 307 16.36 24.79 -3.18
N ARG A 308 15.84 24.93 -1.95
CA ARG A 308 16.54 24.50 -0.73
C ARG A 308 16.66 22.97 -0.64
N ALA A 309 15.64 22.23 -1.06
CA ALA A 309 15.66 20.77 -1.11
C ALA A 309 16.68 20.23 -2.12
N ALA A 310 16.87 20.91 -3.27
CA ALA A 310 17.93 20.59 -4.22
C ALA A 310 19.34 20.88 -3.66
N GLU A 311 19.51 21.87 -2.78
CA GLU A 311 20.80 22.12 -2.12
C GLU A 311 21.09 21.08 -1.02
N LEU A 312 20.13 20.85 -0.13
CA LEU A 312 20.23 19.82 0.92
C LEU A 312 20.40 18.41 0.32
N GLY A 313 19.83 18.18 -0.86
CA GLY A 313 19.89 16.90 -1.57
C GLY A 313 21.28 16.38 -1.87
N LYS A 314 22.25 17.28 -2.01
CA LYS A 314 23.66 16.98 -2.25
C LYS A 314 24.36 16.40 -1.02
N GLU A 315 23.72 16.41 0.14
CA GLU A 315 24.27 15.78 1.34
C GLU A 315 24.48 14.28 1.09
N LYS A 316 25.62 13.77 1.54
CA LYS A 316 25.99 12.37 1.44
C LYS A 316 25.26 11.56 2.52
N ILE A 317 24.53 10.52 2.11
CA ILE A 317 24.03 9.48 3.02
C ILE A 317 25.14 8.48 3.34
N GLY A 318 25.80 7.97 2.31
CA GLY A 318 26.70 6.82 2.43
C GLY A 318 27.57 6.63 1.20
N THR A 319 28.21 5.47 1.09
CA THR A 319 29.00 5.08 -0.09
C THR A 319 28.78 3.61 -0.45
N ILE A 320 28.83 3.31 -1.75
CA ILE A 320 28.74 1.96 -2.31
C ILE A 320 29.95 1.68 -3.22
N THR A 321 30.31 0.41 -3.43
CA THR A 321 31.53 0.06 -4.20
C THR A 321 31.39 0.17 -5.73
N SER A 322 30.16 0.30 -6.23
CA SER A 322 29.83 0.34 -7.65
C SER A 322 28.37 0.78 -7.84
N PRO A 323 27.98 1.34 -8.99
CA PRO A 323 26.60 1.72 -9.24
C PRO A 323 25.63 0.54 -9.20
N ALA A 324 24.49 0.73 -8.52
CA ALA A 324 23.41 -0.26 -8.45
C ALA A 324 22.28 0.16 -9.40
N LYS A 325 21.87 -0.71 -10.33
CA LYS A 325 21.07 -0.36 -11.52
C LYS A 325 19.73 -1.10 -11.58
N ARG A 326 18.72 -0.45 -12.18
CA ARG A 326 17.39 -0.98 -12.46
C ARG A 326 17.37 -1.69 -13.82
N GLY A 327 16.59 -2.76 -13.94
CA GLY A 327 16.47 -3.51 -15.20
C GLY A 327 15.93 -2.67 -16.37
N VAL A 328 16.44 -2.93 -17.58
CA VAL A 328 16.11 -2.23 -18.85
C VAL A 328 15.70 -3.21 -19.97
N GLN A 329 15.07 -2.69 -21.03
CA GLN A 329 14.44 -3.52 -22.07
C GLN A 329 15.37 -4.00 -23.20
N GLY A 330 16.61 -3.51 -23.30
CA GLY A 330 17.59 -4.06 -24.26
C GLY A 330 18.80 -3.18 -24.59
N ASP A 331 18.68 -1.87 -24.39
CA ASP A 331 19.73 -0.88 -24.55
C ASP A 331 20.23 -0.39 -23.17
N THR A 332 21.54 -0.22 -23.02
CA THR A 332 22.14 0.33 -21.80
C THR A 332 21.75 1.81 -21.66
N GLY A 333 20.82 2.10 -20.75
CA GLY A 333 20.15 3.41 -20.62
C GLY A 333 18.68 3.42 -21.08
N GLY A 334 18.16 2.27 -21.51
CA GLY A 334 16.83 2.12 -22.08
C GLY A 334 15.65 2.22 -21.13
N SER A 335 14.46 2.02 -21.70
CA SER A 335 13.19 2.01 -20.96
C SER A 335 13.13 0.92 -19.87
N GLU A 336 12.32 1.17 -18.84
CA GLU A 336 12.15 0.33 -17.65
C GLU A 336 11.71 -1.11 -18.00
N ASN A 337 12.43 -2.11 -17.48
CA ASN A 337 12.04 -3.51 -17.54
C ASN A 337 11.68 -4.04 -16.15
N ARG A 338 10.39 -4.03 -15.82
CA ARG A 338 9.86 -4.56 -14.55
C ARG A 338 9.83 -6.08 -14.44
N GLY A 339 10.23 -6.81 -15.48
CA GLY A 339 10.37 -8.27 -15.43
C GLY A 339 11.80 -8.74 -15.14
N ALA A 340 12.81 -7.90 -15.35
CA ALA A 340 14.21 -8.26 -15.12
C ALA A 340 14.63 -8.09 -13.65
N GLU A 341 15.56 -8.93 -13.18
CA GLU A 341 16.26 -8.68 -11.94
C GLU A 341 17.13 -7.41 -12.02
N SER A 342 17.37 -6.78 -10.86
CA SER A 342 18.08 -5.51 -10.74
C SER A 342 18.96 -5.49 -9.49
N THR A 343 20.23 -5.13 -9.66
CA THR A 343 21.16 -4.90 -8.54
C THR A 343 20.64 -3.81 -7.58
N LEU A 344 19.96 -2.78 -8.12
CA LEU A 344 19.33 -1.72 -7.33
C LEU A 344 18.23 -2.23 -6.39
N GLY A 345 17.29 -3.01 -6.92
CA GLY A 345 16.21 -3.59 -6.10
C GLY A 345 16.74 -4.53 -5.04
N ASN A 346 17.74 -5.35 -5.37
CA ASN A 346 18.35 -6.29 -4.42
C ASN A 346 19.08 -5.53 -3.29
N LEU A 347 19.80 -4.45 -3.61
CA LEU A 347 20.44 -3.58 -2.62
C LEU A 347 19.44 -2.93 -1.65
N ILE A 348 18.29 -2.47 -2.15
CA ILE A 348 17.23 -1.90 -1.31
C ILE A 348 16.59 -2.96 -0.42
N ALA A 349 16.27 -4.13 -0.97
CA ALA A 349 15.76 -5.26 -0.19
C ALA A 349 16.77 -5.71 0.88
N GLU A 350 18.06 -5.75 0.58
CA GLU A 350 19.11 -6.02 1.57
C GLU A 350 19.19 -4.94 2.65
N GLY A 351 19.06 -3.65 2.29
CA GLY A 351 19.00 -2.56 3.24
C GLY A 351 17.80 -2.65 4.19
N PHE A 352 16.62 -3.02 3.67
CA PHE A 352 15.44 -3.36 4.47
C PHE A 352 15.72 -4.54 5.42
N TYR A 353 16.32 -5.62 4.93
CA TYR A 353 16.65 -6.80 5.74
C TYR A 353 17.57 -6.44 6.91
N GLN A 354 18.63 -5.66 6.66
CA GLN A 354 19.55 -5.23 7.71
C GLN A 354 18.91 -4.21 8.67
N TYR A 355 18.16 -3.22 8.16
CA TYR A 355 17.51 -2.23 9.01
C TYR A 355 16.50 -2.88 9.98
N ALA A 356 15.62 -3.75 9.49
CA ALA A 356 14.64 -4.45 10.31
C ALA A 356 15.25 -5.32 11.43
N LYS A 357 16.49 -5.80 11.25
CA LYS A 357 17.25 -6.49 12.30
C LYS A 357 17.70 -5.53 13.40
N THR A 358 18.08 -4.30 13.08
CA THR A 358 18.41 -3.26 14.09
C THR A 358 17.19 -2.89 14.94
N GLN A 359 15.99 -2.94 14.37
CA GLN A 359 14.71 -2.71 15.05
C GLN A 359 14.18 -3.97 15.77
N GLY A 360 14.99 -5.02 15.92
CA GLY A 360 14.64 -6.24 16.67
C GLY A 360 13.65 -7.20 15.99
N SER A 361 13.11 -6.87 14.81
CA SER A 361 12.03 -7.64 14.18
C SER A 361 12.46 -9.04 13.67
N ARG A 362 13.76 -9.24 13.41
CA ARG A 362 14.38 -10.49 12.92
C ARG A 362 13.66 -11.12 11.71
N PRO A 363 13.58 -10.42 10.56
CA PRO A 363 13.08 -11.03 9.32
C PRO A 363 13.93 -12.23 8.89
N SER A 364 13.32 -13.13 8.11
CA SER A 364 13.99 -14.22 7.40
C SER A 364 14.58 -13.76 6.06
N PHE A 365 13.90 -12.84 5.38
CA PHE A 365 14.36 -12.14 4.18
C PHE A 365 13.58 -10.83 4.02
N ALA A 366 13.94 -10.01 3.04
CA ALA A 366 13.19 -8.81 2.68
C ALA A 366 12.97 -8.70 1.16
N ILE A 367 12.02 -7.86 0.77
CA ILE A 367 11.56 -7.70 -0.62
C ILE A 367 11.41 -6.25 -1.04
N MET A 368 11.60 -6.00 -2.34
CA MET A 368 11.31 -4.74 -3.03
C MET A 368 10.66 -5.03 -4.39
N ASN A 369 9.61 -4.29 -4.76
CA ASN A 369 8.93 -4.46 -6.06
C ASN A 369 9.58 -3.58 -7.14
N ALA A 370 9.74 -4.12 -8.36
CA ALA A 370 10.35 -3.38 -9.46
C ALA A 370 9.63 -2.06 -9.81
N GLY A 371 8.30 -1.96 -9.59
CA GLY A 371 7.54 -0.72 -9.79
C GLY A 371 7.89 0.40 -8.82
N GLY A 372 8.40 0.04 -7.63
CA GLY A 372 8.89 0.95 -6.59
C GLY A 372 10.16 1.71 -6.98
N LEU A 373 10.94 1.20 -7.93
CA LEU A 373 12.22 1.77 -8.36
C LEU A 373 11.99 2.83 -9.45
N ARG A 374 12.23 4.11 -9.17
CA ARG A 374 11.81 5.23 -10.04
C ARG A 374 12.94 5.83 -10.87
N ALA A 375 14.16 5.92 -10.34
CA ALA A 375 15.37 6.26 -11.08
C ALA A 375 16.07 5.03 -11.71
N PRO A 376 16.96 5.21 -12.72
CA PRO A 376 17.64 4.11 -13.39
C PRO A 376 18.77 3.46 -12.56
N ALA A 377 19.41 4.19 -11.65
CA ALA A 377 20.49 3.69 -10.79
C ALA A 377 20.72 4.61 -9.57
N LEU A 378 21.48 4.11 -8.59
CA LEU A 378 22.25 4.90 -7.61
C LEU A 378 23.70 5.02 -8.08
N ASP A 379 24.43 6.05 -7.60
CA ASP A 379 25.83 6.31 -7.96
C ASP A 379 25.97 6.46 -9.49
N THR A 380 25.15 7.35 -10.06
CA THR A 380 25.04 7.48 -11.53
C THR A 380 26.28 8.08 -12.19
N ASN A 381 27.08 8.82 -11.40
CA ASN A 381 28.35 9.41 -11.77
C ASN A 381 29.56 8.48 -11.51
N ASN A 382 29.35 7.32 -10.84
CA ASN A 382 30.39 6.35 -10.51
C ASN A 382 31.53 6.95 -9.65
N ASP A 383 31.19 7.80 -8.67
CA ASP A 383 32.11 8.27 -7.63
C ASP A 383 32.00 7.47 -6.32
N GLY A 384 31.03 6.56 -6.24
CA GLY A 384 30.76 5.69 -5.10
C GLY A 384 29.98 6.37 -3.97
N VAL A 385 29.62 7.65 -4.09
CA VAL A 385 28.80 8.39 -3.12
C VAL A 385 27.31 8.15 -3.42
N VAL A 386 26.50 8.06 -2.38
CA VAL A 386 25.04 8.11 -2.50
C VAL A 386 24.52 9.33 -1.75
N THR A 387 23.87 10.23 -2.48
CA THR A 387 23.28 11.47 -1.95
C THR A 387 21.81 11.31 -1.54
N VAL A 388 21.28 12.23 -0.72
CA VAL A 388 19.85 12.19 -0.31
C VAL A 388 18.93 12.31 -1.52
N GLU A 389 19.27 13.15 -2.49
CA GLU A 389 18.52 13.32 -3.74
C GLU A 389 18.50 12.04 -4.58
N GLU A 390 19.63 11.35 -4.76
CA GLU A 390 19.67 10.09 -5.51
C GLU A 390 18.82 9.00 -4.86
N SER A 391 18.94 8.83 -3.54
CA SER A 391 18.17 7.83 -2.80
C SER A 391 16.66 8.09 -2.91
N TYR A 392 16.23 9.34 -2.72
CA TYR A 392 14.84 9.72 -2.92
C TYR A 392 14.38 9.52 -4.37
N ASN A 393 15.18 9.90 -5.36
CA ASN A 393 14.82 9.71 -6.77
C ASN A 393 14.63 8.23 -7.15
N VAL A 394 15.25 7.29 -6.42
CA VAL A 394 14.95 5.86 -6.54
C VAL A 394 13.65 5.48 -5.82
N GLN A 395 13.44 5.92 -4.58
CA GLN A 395 12.26 5.60 -3.74
C GLN A 395 11.43 6.83 -3.33
N PRO A 396 10.76 7.53 -4.27
CA PRO A 396 10.12 8.81 -3.99
C PRO A 396 8.72 8.70 -3.37
N PHE A 397 8.26 7.47 -3.07
CA PHE A 397 6.92 7.25 -2.51
C PHE A 397 6.85 7.44 -1.00
N ASN A 398 8.00 7.43 -0.32
CA ASN A 398 8.12 7.79 1.10
C ASN A 398 7.18 6.96 2.03
N GLY A 399 6.86 5.73 1.63
CA GLY A 399 5.89 4.88 2.30
C GLY A 399 6.51 4.13 3.48
N ASP A 400 5.70 3.69 4.43
CA ASP A 400 6.24 3.05 5.63
C ASP A 400 6.95 1.72 5.34
N MET A 401 7.80 1.30 6.27
CA MET A 401 8.39 -0.03 6.28
C MET A 401 7.69 -0.92 7.31
N GLY A 402 7.59 -2.22 7.05
CA GLY A 402 7.01 -3.17 8.00
C GLY A 402 7.61 -4.57 7.91
N THR A 403 7.03 -5.49 8.69
CA THR A 403 7.20 -6.94 8.56
C THR A 403 5.88 -7.68 8.61
N ILE A 404 5.86 -8.89 8.06
CA ILE A 404 4.71 -9.81 8.09
C ILE A 404 5.17 -11.28 8.13
N ASP A 405 4.43 -12.15 8.82
CA ASP A 405 4.71 -13.58 8.92
C ASP A 405 3.89 -14.39 7.91
N LEU A 406 4.59 -15.04 6.97
CA LEU A 406 4.04 -15.98 6.00
C LEU A 406 4.33 -17.43 6.39
N THR A 407 3.51 -18.36 5.91
CA THR A 407 3.87 -19.79 5.86
C THR A 407 4.81 -20.08 4.68
N PRO A 408 5.63 -21.15 4.73
CA PRO A 408 6.43 -21.59 3.59
C PRO A 408 5.62 -21.75 2.28
N ALA A 409 4.38 -22.25 2.35
CA ALA A 409 3.49 -22.33 1.19
C ALA A 409 3.15 -20.95 0.59
N GLN A 410 2.86 -19.96 1.45
CA GLN A 410 2.59 -18.57 1.03
C GLN A 410 3.85 -17.88 0.48
N VAL A 411 5.05 -18.20 0.98
CA VAL A 411 6.31 -17.70 0.37
C VAL A 411 6.47 -18.23 -1.06
N TYR A 412 6.12 -19.48 -1.33
CA TYR A 412 6.07 -20.00 -2.70
C TYR A 412 5.01 -19.28 -3.55
N GLN A 413 3.81 -19.05 -3.01
CA GLN A 413 2.74 -18.30 -3.69
C GLN A 413 3.15 -16.85 -4.03
N LEU A 414 3.86 -16.17 -3.13
CA LEU A 414 4.42 -14.84 -3.33
C LEU A 414 5.39 -14.79 -4.52
N VAL A 415 6.31 -15.75 -4.63
CA VAL A 415 7.28 -15.82 -5.75
C VAL A 415 6.58 -16.19 -7.07
N GLU A 416 5.57 -17.08 -7.04
CA GLU A 416 4.73 -17.40 -8.21
C GLU A 416 3.93 -16.18 -8.71
N GLN A 417 3.49 -15.30 -7.80
CA GLN A 417 2.71 -14.09 -8.13
C GLN A 417 3.50 -13.01 -8.89
N GLN A 418 4.80 -13.20 -9.11
CA GLN A 418 5.59 -12.34 -10.00
C GLN A 418 5.11 -12.43 -11.46
N TRP A 419 4.83 -13.65 -11.94
CA TRP A 419 4.27 -13.86 -13.28
C TRP A 419 2.78 -13.54 -13.27
N LYS A 420 2.34 -12.74 -14.24
CA LYS A 420 0.96 -12.28 -14.35
C LYS A 420 0.19 -13.10 -15.40
N GLY A 421 -1.13 -13.02 -15.34
CA GLY A 421 -2.03 -13.71 -16.26
C GLY A 421 -1.87 -13.24 -17.71
N GLU A 422 -2.35 -14.06 -18.64
CA GLU A 422 -2.43 -13.71 -20.06
C GLU A 422 -3.22 -12.42 -20.26
N GLY A 423 -2.78 -11.56 -21.19
CA GLY A 423 -3.38 -10.24 -21.42
C GLY A 423 -2.98 -9.14 -20.41
N ALA A 424 -2.19 -9.45 -19.37
CA ALA A 424 -1.66 -8.42 -18.48
C ALA A 424 -0.70 -7.47 -19.24
N SER A 425 -0.86 -6.16 -19.06
CA SER A 425 0.00 -5.12 -19.67
C SER A 425 1.46 -5.19 -19.24
N ARG A 426 1.75 -5.94 -18.16
CA ARG A 426 3.09 -6.34 -17.74
C ARG A 426 3.04 -7.86 -17.45
N PRO A 427 3.67 -8.72 -18.27
CA PRO A 427 3.60 -10.18 -18.09
C PRO A 427 4.33 -10.67 -16.84
N MET A 428 5.25 -9.86 -16.31
CA MET A 428 5.91 -10.08 -15.03
C MET A 428 6.04 -8.75 -14.27
N LEU A 429 5.87 -8.82 -12.96
CA LEU A 429 6.42 -7.86 -12.01
C LEU A 429 7.45 -8.62 -11.18
N LYS A 430 8.72 -8.24 -11.29
CA LYS A 430 9.82 -8.86 -10.55
C LYS A 430 9.81 -8.34 -9.10
N LEU A 431 10.02 -9.27 -8.17
CA LEU A 431 10.47 -8.97 -6.81
C LEU A 431 11.99 -9.07 -6.79
N ALA A 432 12.61 -8.06 -6.21
CA ALA A 432 13.97 -8.13 -5.73
C ALA A 432 13.99 -8.63 -4.28
N PHE A 433 15.08 -9.27 -3.87
CA PHE A 433 15.20 -9.94 -2.58
C PHE A 433 16.53 -9.61 -1.88
N SER A 434 16.56 -9.73 -0.55
CA SER A 434 17.78 -9.63 0.25
C SER A 434 18.81 -10.71 -0.12
N ASN A 435 20.08 -10.49 0.20
CA ASN A 435 21.21 -11.26 -0.33
C ASN A 435 21.17 -12.75 0.04
N ASN A 436 20.43 -13.11 1.10
CA ASN A 436 20.29 -14.48 1.57
C ASN A 436 19.18 -15.31 0.92
N PHE A 437 18.42 -14.73 -0.02
CA PHE A 437 17.31 -15.38 -0.73
C PHE A 437 17.69 -15.76 -2.15
N VAL A 438 17.48 -17.02 -2.55
CA VAL A 438 17.64 -17.47 -3.94
C VAL A 438 16.46 -18.37 -4.34
N TYR A 439 15.97 -18.28 -5.57
CA TYR A 439 14.97 -19.21 -6.09
C TYR A 439 15.29 -19.76 -7.49
N THR A 440 14.76 -20.94 -7.78
CA THR A 440 14.79 -21.55 -9.11
C THR A 440 13.39 -21.70 -9.68
N PHE A 441 13.25 -21.54 -10.99
CA PHE A 441 11.97 -21.63 -11.67
C PHE A 441 12.08 -22.28 -13.06
N ASP A 442 10.99 -22.86 -13.57
CA ASP A 442 10.88 -23.30 -14.96
C ASP A 442 10.04 -22.29 -15.75
N PRO A 443 10.62 -21.52 -16.69
CA PRO A 443 9.87 -20.57 -17.51
C PRO A 443 8.75 -21.23 -18.32
N THR A 444 8.86 -22.53 -18.65
CA THR A 444 7.87 -23.26 -19.46
C THR A 444 6.69 -23.82 -18.66
N ALA A 445 6.80 -23.88 -17.33
CA ALA A 445 5.73 -24.41 -16.47
C ALA A 445 4.51 -23.46 -16.41
N LYS A 446 3.35 -24.02 -16.06
CA LYS A 446 2.10 -23.26 -15.91
C LYS A 446 2.21 -22.23 -14.76
N LEU A 447 1.48 -21.12 -14.88
CA LEU A 447 1.35 -20.12 -13.79
C LEU A 447 0.91 -20.81 -12.48
N GLY A 448 1.51 -20.42 -11.36
CA GLY A 448 1.31 -21.06 -10.05
C GLY A 448 2.09 -22.37 -9.84
N SER A 449 2.84 -22.82 -10.85
CA SER A 449 3.72 -23.99 -10.79
C SER A 449 5.12 -23.73 -11.39
N LYS A 450 5.53 -22.46 -11.54
CA LYS A 450 6.85 -22.11 -12.09
C LYS A 450 7.98 -22.31 -11.10
N VAL A 451 7.76 -22.12 -9.80
CA VAL A 451 8.82 -22.11 -8.78
C VAL A 451 9.19 -23.54 -8.34
N LEU A 452 10.41 -23.96 -8.68
CA LEU A 452 10.98 -25.29 -8.40
C LEU A 452 11.57 -25.38 -6.97
N GLY A 453 12.08 -24.27 -6.47
CA GLY A 453 12.79 -24.21 -5.19
C GLY A 453 13.00 -22.78 -4.70
N ILE A 454 12.85 -22.57 -3.40
CA ILE A 454 13.25 -21.34 -2.70
C ILE A 454 14.31 -21.73 -1.66
N PHE A 455 15.32 -20.90 -1.49
CA PHE A 455 16.48 -21.14 -0.63
C PHE A 455 16.72 -19.91 0.23
N LEU A 456 16.80 -20.11 1.56
CA LEU A 456 17.12 -19.09 2.56
C LEU A 456 18.42 -19.49 3.25
N ASP A 457 19.42 -18.61 3.27
CA ASP A 457 20.77 -18.89 3.78
C ASP A 457 21.37 -20.18 3.15
N GLY A 458 21.09 -20.40 1.86
CA GLY A 458 21.49 -21.59 1.09
C GLY A 458 20.69 -22.87 1.40
N LYS A 459 19.75 -22.87 2.35
CA LYS A 459 18.93 -24.03 2.72
C LYS A 459 17.59 -23.99 1.99
N LYS A 460 17.19 -25.11 1.38
CA LYS A 460 15.90 -25.20 0.67
C LYS A 460 14.74 -25.06 1.66
N LEU A 461 13.85 -24.12 1.41
CA LEU A 461 12.59 -23.95 2.12
C LEU A 461 11.63 -25.10 1.76
N ALA A 462 11.16 -25.84 2.77
CA ALA A 462 10.22 -26.94 2.57
C ALA A 462 8.80 -26.39 2.35
N ARG A 463 8.28 -26.47 1.11
CA ARG A 463 6.95 -25.93 0.73
C ARG A 463 5.79 -26.50 1.57
N ASN A 464 5.96 -27.69 2.13
CA ASN A 464 4.98 -28.41 2.95
C ASN A 464 5.24 -28.30 4.47
N ASP A 465 6.20 -27.48 4.91
CA ASP A 465 6.37 -27.16 6.32
C ASP A 465 5.24 -26.21 6.75
N THR A 466 4.48 -26.64 7.76
CA THR A 466 3.35 -25.91 8.36
C THR A 466 3.66 -25.38 9.76
N ALA A 467 4.83 -25.70 10.32
CA ALA A 467 5.25 -25.29 11.66
C ALA A 467 6.06 -23.98 11.61
N SER A 468 6.91 -23.81 10.58
CA SER A 468 7.71 -22.59 10.44
C SER A 468 6.87 -21.37 10.08
N LYS A 469 7.20 -20.23 10.68
CA LYS A 469 6.81 -18.89 10.23
C LYS A 469 8.01 -18.22 9.56
N VAL A 470 7.80 -17.66 8.38
CA VAL A 470 8.83 -16.97 7.59
C VAL A 470 8.49 -15.48 7.59
N ARG A 471 9.29 -14.69 8.31
CA ARG A 471 9.06 -13.26 8.44
C ARG A 471 9.66 -12.52 7.26
N VAL A 472 8.87 -11.69 6.60
CA VAL A 472 9.26 -10.91 5.43
C VAL A 472 9.25 -9.43 5.78
N ALA A 473 10.32 -8.70 5.47
CA ALA A 473 10.36 -7.24 5.58
C ALA A 473 10.19 -6.54 4.22
N GLY A 474 9.68 -5.32 4.22
CA GLY A 474 9.54 -4.51 3.01
C GLY A 474 8.66 -3.27 3.22
N GLY A 475 8.43 -2.51 2.16
CA GLY A 475 7.52 -1.36 2.17
C GLY A 475 6.05 -1.79 2.35
N THR A 476 5.28 -1.05 3.16
CA THR A 476 3.92 -1.42 3.55
C THR A 476 2.93 -1.49 2.38
N PHE A 477 3.13 -0.72 1.30
CA PHE A 477 2.40 -0.90 0.04
C PHE A 477 2.42 -2.36 -0.44
N LEU A 478 3.61 -2.96 -0.43
CA LEU A 478 3.81 -4.33 -0.89
C LEU A 478 3.27 -5.33 0.14
N LEU A 479 3.57 -5.12 1.43
CA LEU A 479 3.10 -5.98 2.52
C LEU A 479 1.57 -5.96 2.73
N LYS A 480 0.88 -4.89 2.34
CA LYS A 480 -0.59 -4.81 2.26
C LYS A 480 -1.16 -5.40 0.95
N GLY A 481 -0.33 -6.07 0.15
CA GLY A 481 -0.69 -6.74 -1.09
C GLY A 481 -0.93 -5.82 -2.28
N GLY A 482 -0.09 -4.79 -2.42
CA GLY A 482 0.09 -4.02 -3.66
C GLY A 482 0.61 -4.88 -4.82
N ASP A 483 0.63 -4.33 -6.05
CA ASP A 483 1.07 -5.02 -7.28
C ASP A 483 0.45 -6.41 -7.55
N GLY A 484 -0.66 -6.73 -6.88
CA GLY A 484 -1.37 -8.02 -6.99
C GLY A 484 -0.73 -9.17 -6.19
N TYR A 485 0.14 -8.90 -5.23
CA TYR A 485 0.75 -9.93 -4.37
C TYR A 485 -0.18 -10.34 -3.22
N THR A 486 -1.27 -11.05 -3.53
CA THR A 486 -2.31 -11.40 -2.53
C THR A 486 -1.80 -12.26 -1.38
N ALA A 487 -0.73 -13.03 -1.57
CA ALA A 487 -0.14 -13.85 -0.50
C ALA A 487 0.24 -13.02 0.74
N LEU A 488 0.54 -11.72 0.56
CA LEU A 488 0.85 -10.79 1.64
C LEU A 488 -0.41 -10.30 2.39
N ARG A 489 -1.60 -10.32 1.75
CA ARG A 489 -2.88 -10.05 2.43
C ARG A 489 -3.32 -11.20 3.34
N GLU A 490 -2.86 -12.41 3.03
CA GLU A 490 -3.13 -13.64 3.77
C GLU A 490 -2.10 -13.89 4.89
N GLY A 491 -1.13 -12.98 5.05
CA GLY A 491 -0.10 -13.06 6.08
C GLY A 491 -0.64 -12.75 7.49
N THR A 492 0.14 -13.14 8.49
CA THR A 492 -0.17 -12.93 9.91
C THR A 492 0.85 -12.00 10.56
N ASN A 493 0.54 -11.42 11.72
CA ASN A 493 1.47 -10.57 12.47
C ASN A 493 2.08 -9.43 11.62
N PHE A 494 1.25 -8.73 10.85
CA PHE A 494 1.68 -7.48 10.22
C PHE A 494 2.11 -6.50 11.31
N THR A 495 3.24 -5.85 11.14
CA THR A 495 3.76 -4.85 12.07
C THR A 495 4.47 -3.77 11.27
N GLN A 496 4.01 -2.52 11.40
CA GLN A 496 4.75 -1.37 10.91
C GLN A 496 6.02 -1.20 11.76
N LEU A 497 7.17 -0.98 11.13
CA LEU A 497 8.40 -0.69 11.86
C LEU A 497 8.41 0.81 12.20
N PRO A 498 8.55 1.17 13.48
CA PRO A 498 8.37 2.55 13.90
C PRO A 498 9.56 3.46 13.54
N GLY A 499 9.27 4.75 13.37
CA GLY A 499 10.27 5.82 13.43
C GLY A 499 11.13 6.05 12.19
N VAL A 500 10.86 5.36 11.07
CA VAL A 500 11.24 5.76 9.70
C VAL A 500 10.30 5.14 8.67
N ASN A 501 10.12 5.83 7.56
CA ASN A 501 9.63 5.24 6.31
C ASN A 501 10.70 4.38 5.61
N ASP A 502 10.33 3.77 4.48
CA ASP A 502 11.17 2.84 3.71
C ASP A 502 12.47 3.48 3.21
N LEU A 503 12.39 4.69 2.64
CA LEU A 503 13.55 5.49 2.25
C LEU A 503 14.47 5.79 3.45
N GLY A 504 13.91 6.20 4.59
CA GLY A 504 14.66 6.46 5.82
C GLY A 504 15.36 5.22 6.37
N ALA A 505 14.74 4.05 6.27
CA ALA A 505 15.35 2.77 6.61
C ALA A 505 16.55 2.43 5.71
N PHE A 506 16.39 2.59 4.39
CA PHE A 506 17.48 2.38 3.42
C PHE A 506 18.63 3.38 3.62
N ASN A 507 18.31 4.65 3.87
CA ASN A 507 19.30 5.68 4.15
C ASN A 507 20.09 5.39 5.43
N LYS A 508 19.42 4.99 6.52
CA LYS A 508 20.08 4.56 7.77
C LYS A 508 20.98 3.33 7.54
N PHE A 509 20.58 2.39 6.70
CA PHE A 509 21.42 1.26 6.30
C PHE A 509 22.70 1.72 5.58
N LEU A 510 22.60 2.58 4.57
CA LEU A 510 23.76 3.10 3.83
C LEU A 510 24.71 3.91 4.73
N ALA A 511 24.17 4.74 5.62
CA ALA A 511 24.96 5.53 6.57
C ALA A 511 25.71 4.63 7.58
N ALA A 512 25.10 3.52 8.01
CA ALA A 512 25.71 2.56 8.94
C ALA A 512 26.72 1.60 8.27
N ASN A 513 26.75 1.51 6.94
CA ASN A 513 27.57 0.57 6.18
C ASN A 513 28.38 1.30 5.09
N PRO A 514 29.42 2.07 5.45
CA PRO A 514 30.23 2.79 4.47
C PRO A 514 30.95 1.84 3.51
N ASN A 515 31.01 2.21 2.24
CA ASN A 515 31.55 1.43 1.13
C ASN A 515 30.86 0.07 0.99
N TYR A 516 29.52 0.05 1.08
CA TYR A 516 28.75 -1.19 0.96
C TYR A 516 28.97 -1.86 -0.40
N ALA A 517 29.32 -3.15 -0.37
CA ALA A 517 29.57 -3.92 -1.58
C ALA A 517 28.25 -4.31 -2.25
N VAL A 518 27.96 -3.72 -3.42
CA VAL A 518 26.76 -4.08 -4.20
C VAL A 518 26.90 -5.52 -4.66
N ASP A 519 25.87 -6.33 -4.39
CA ASP A 519 25.87 -7.73 -4.76
C ASP A 519 25.48 -7.92 -6.24
N HIS A 520 26.43 -8.40 -7.03
CA HIS A 520 26.28 -8.70 -8.47
C HIS A 520 25.93 -10.17 -8.74
N THR A 521 25.45 -10.93 -7.75
CA THR A 521 24.89 -12.28 -7.92
C THR A 521 23.38 -12.26 -8.20
N GLN A 522 22.93 -13.15 -9.08
CA GLN A 522 21.52 -13.37 -9.42
C GLN A 522 20.80 -14.08 -8.27
N LYS A 523 19.58 -13.63 -7.95
CA LYS A 523 18.69 -14.21 -6.94
C LYS A 523 17.69 -15.19 -7.56
N SER A 524 17.54 -15.19 -8.87
CA SER A 524 16.76 -16.15 -9.65
C SER A 524 17.59 -16.94 -10.63
N ILE A 525 17.23 -18.21 -10.87
CA ILE A 525 17.81 -19.02 -11.95
C ILE A 525 16.70 -19.82 -12.64
N GLY A 526 16.57 -19.61 -13.95
CA GLY A 526 15.67 -20.39 -14.81
C GLY A 526 16.28 -21.74 -15.16
N ILE A 527 15.54 -22.83 -14.97
CA ILE A 527 15.94 -24.21 -15.24
C ILE A 527 14.76 -24.97 -15.86
N THR A 528 14.86 -25.28 -17.16
CA THR A 528 13.95 -26.22 -17.84
C THR A 528 14.72 -27.49 -18.19
N GLY A 529 14.25 -28.64 -17.72
CA GLY A 529 14.91 -29.93 -17.97
C GLY A 529 14.34 -31.07 -17.13
N PRO A 530 14.93 -32.27 -17.19
CA PRO A 530 14.46 -33.44 -16.45
C PRO A 530 14.57 -33.24 -14.93
N SER A 531 13.49 -33.55 -14.20
CA SER A 531 13.43 -33.52 -12.73
C SER A 531 14.06 -34.74 -12.05
N THR A 532 14.37 -35.79 -12.84
CA THR A 532 15.17 -36.94 -12.42
C THR A 532 16.12 -37.33 -13.54
N LEU A 533 17.39 -37.48 -13.20
CA LEU A 533 18.47 -37.94 -14.08
C LEU A 533 18.72 -39.44 -13.90
N LYS A 534 19.41 -40.07 -14.85
CA LYS A 534 19.88 -41.44 -14.75
C LYS A 534 21.35 -41.52 -15.10
N ALA A 535 22.14 -42.14 -14.23
CA ALA A 535 23.58 -42.26 -14.39
C ALA A 535 23.97 -42.96 -15.71
N GLY A 536 24.90 -42.35 -16.44
CA GLY A 536 25.38 -42.81 -17.75
C GLY A 536 24.55 -42.34 -18.94
N GLU A 537 23.37 -41.75 -18.74
CA GLU A 537 22.57 -41.16 -19.82
C GLU A 537 22.94 -39.69 -20.06
N THR A 538 22.56 -39.16 -21.21
CA THR A 538 22.75 -37.75 -21.56
C THR A 538 21.63 -36.91 -20.98
N ALA A 539 21.98 -35.90 -20.17
CA ALA A 539 21.07 -34.89 -19.67
C ALA A 539 21.14 -33.63 -20.53
N HIS A 540 19.99 -32.98 -20.74
CA HIS A 540 19.86 -31.71 -21.44
C HIS A 540 19.08 -30.71 -20.57
N PHE A 541 19.62 -29.51 -20.38
CA PHE A 541 18.99 -28.42 -19.64
C PHE A 541 19.01 -27.14 -20.47
N LYS A 542 17.89 -26.41 -20.48
CA LYS A 542 17.84 -25.00 -20.89
C LYS A 542 17.88 -24.14 -19.62
N LEU A 543 18.71 -23.11 -19.63
CA LEU A 543 18.92 -22.20 -18.51
C LEU A 543 18.61 -20.77 -18.95
N SER A 544 18.11 -19.96 -18.02
CA SER A 544 17.83 -18.53 -18.20
C SER A 544 18.01 -17.77 -16.88
N SER A 545 17.87 -16.43 -16.88
CA SER A 545 18.17 -15.58 -15.72
C SER A 545 19.64 -15.73 -15.26
N LEU A 546 20.56 -15.75 -16.22
CA LEU A 546 22.00 -15.86 -15.96
C LEU A 546 22.72 -14.51 -16.09
N SER A 547 22.01 -13.43 -16.42
CA SER A 547 22.61 -12.15 -16.81
C SER A 547 21.71 -10.94 -16.55
N TRP A 548 22.35 -9.86 -16.15
CA TRP A 548 21.79 -8.53 -15.99
C TRP A 548 21.39 -7.93 -17.34
N THR A 549 20.41 -7.04 -17.32
CA THR A 549 19.93 -6.35 -18.54
C THR A 549 20.66 -5.05 -18.84
N THR A 550 21.52 -4.58 -17.93
CA THR A 550 22.27 -3.32 -18.06
C THR A 550 23.78 -3.61 -18.24
N SER A 551 24.63 -2.61 -17.95
CA SER A 551 26.09 -2.63 -18.08
C SER A 551 26.84 -3.42 -16.99
N GLU A 552 26.14 -4.08 -16.06
CA GLU A 552 26.79 -4.98 -15.08
C GLU A 552 27.52 -6.14 -15.78
N PRO A 553 28.59 -6.70 -15.17
CA PRO A 553 29.43 -7.71 -15.81
C PRO A 553 28.68 -9.04 -16.01
N ASN A 554 28.23 -9.29 -17.23
CA ASN A 554 27.57 -10.53 -17.61
C ASN A 554 28.56 -11.66 -17.92
N ALA A 555 28.23 -12.86 -17.46
CA ALA A 555 29.00 -14.07 -17.73
C ALA A 555 28.90 -14.45 -19.22
N LYS A 556 29.98 -15.01 -19.79
CA LYS A 556 29.99 -15.52 -21.17
C LYS A 556 29.72 -17.02 -21.29
N THR A 557 29.85 -17.74 -20.17
CA THR A 557 29.80 -19.19 -20.10
C THR A 557 29.21 -19.63 -18.77
N VAL A 558 28.31 -20.60 -18.80
CA VAL A 558 27.86 -21.35 -17.61
C VAL A 558 28.58 -22.69 -17.57
N THR A 559 29.05 -23.10 -16.39
CA THR A 559 29.64 -24.41 -16.13
C THR A 559 28.73 -25.20 -15.21
N ILE A 560 28.53 -26.48 -15.54
CA ILE A 560 27.78 -27.44 -14.73
C ILE A 560 28.77 -28.36 -14.01
N GLU A 561 28.60 -28.47 -12.70
CA GLU A 561 29.35 -29.35 -11.81
C GLU A 561 28.43 -30.44 -11.26
N PHE A 562 28.95 -31.65 -11.14
CA PHE A 562 28.29 -32.75 -10.44
C PHE A 562 29.21 -33.27 -9.35
N ALA A 563 28.74 -33.27 -8.10
CA ALA A 563 29.57 -33.60 -6.93
C ALA A 563 30.93 -32.85 -6.91
N GLY A 564 30.91 -31.55 -7.26
CA GLY A 564 32.09 -30.69 -7.28
C GLY A 564 33.05 -30.87 -8.48
N LYS A 565 32.71 -31.71 -9.47
CA LYS A 565 33.50 -31.89 -10.70
C LYS A 565 32.76 -31.34 -11.91
N LYS A 566 33.44 -30.57 -12.76
CA LYS A 566 32.88 -30.08 -14.04
C LYS A 566 32.45 -31.26 -14.92
N VAL A 567 31.20 -31.23 -15.39
CA VAL A 567 30.60 -32.22 -16.30
C VAL A 567 30.12 -31.62 -17.63
N GLY A 568 29.85 -30.32 -17.66
CA GLY A 568 29.42 -29.62 -18.87
C GLY A 568 29.70 -28.13 -18.80
N ALA A 569 29.62 -27.46 -19.94
CA ALA A 569 29.60 -26.00 -20.04
C ALA A 569 28.92 -25.58 -21.35
N ALA A 570 28.32 -24.39 -21.37
CA ALA A 570 27.75 -23.78 -22.57
C ALA A 570 28.00 -22.27 -22.60
N PRO A 571 28.09 -21.65 -23.79
CA PRO A 571 28.05 -20.20 -23.90
C PRO A 571 26.69 -19.66 -23.40
N ILE A 572 26.68 -18.42 -22.95
CA ILE A 572 25.46 -17.71 -22.55
C ILE A 572 25.13 -16.65 -23.61
N ASP A 573 23.91 -16.72 -24.15
CA ASP A 573 23.30 -15.66 -24.95
C ASP A 573 22.80 -14.54 -24.02
N ASN A 574 23.56 -13.44 -24.00
CA ASN A 574 23.28 -12.27 -23.17
C ASN A 574 22.31 -11.27 -23.84
N LYS A 575 21.65 -11.65 -24.94
CA LYS A 575 20.57 -10.86 -25.51
C LYS A 575 19.45 -10.69 -24.47
N VAL A 576 19.07 -9.44 -24.22
CA VAL A 576 18.00 -9.10 -23.27
C VAL A 576 16.68 -9.70 -23.75
N VAL A 577 15.95 -10.32 -22.82
CA VAL A 577 14.56 -10.74 -23.01
C VAL A 577 13.65 -9.64 -22.43
N PRO A 578 12.88 -8.92 -23.28
CA PRO A 578 12.03 -7.83 -22.81
C PRO A 578 10.97 -8.31 -21.81
N SER A 579 10.75 -7.52 -20.75
CA SER A 579 9.69 -7.70 -19.75
C SER A 579 9.64 -9.05 -19.02
N LEU A 580 10.70 -9.86 -19.07
CA LEU A 580 10.81 -11.17 -18.44
C LEU A 580 12.19 -11.39 -17.82
N ASP A 581 12.20 -12.20 -16.76
CA ASP A 581 13.38 -12.65 -16.03
C ASP A 581 14.11 -13.79 -16.76
N GLU A 582 14.44 -13.61 -18.04
CA GLU A 582 14.99 -14.70 -18.88
C GLU A 582 16.26 -14.32 -19.65
N THR A 583 16.84 -13.15 -19.37
CA THR A 583 18.10 -12.70 -19.97
C THR A 583 19.27 -13.60 -19.53
N GLY A 584 20.22 -13.85 -20.44
CA GLY A 584 21.31 -14.79 -20.22
C GLY A 584 20.82 -16.24 -20.39
N ARG A 585 20.65 -16.70 -21.64
CA ARG A 585 20.15 -18.04 -21.96
C ARG A 585 21.27 -18.99 -22.34
N ALA A 586 21.19 -20.25 -21.92
CA ALA A 586 22.16 -21.28 -22.29
C ALA A 586 21.51 -22.66 -22.42
N GLU A 587 22.00 -23.50 -23.34
CA GLU A 587 21.60 -24.90 -23.45
C GLU A 587 22.81 -25.79 -23.13
N VAL A 588 22.75 -26.55 -22.04
CA VAL A 588 23.84 -27.43 -21.61
C VAL A 588 23.43 -28.89 -21.78
N THR A 589 24.29 -29.65 -22.45
CA THR A 589 24.21 -31.11 -22.55
C THR A 589 25.43 -31.75 -21.87
N PHE A 590 25.23 -32.80 -21.07
CA PHE A 590 26.31 -33.57 -20.46
C PHE A 590 25.90 -35.02 -20.17
N THR A 591 26.86 -35.95 -20.15
CA THR A 591 26.62 -37.31 -19.66
C THR A 591 26.59 -37.30 -18.13
N VAL A 592 25.49 -37.79 -17.53
CA VAL A 592 25.32 -37.85 -16.08
C VAL A 592 26.37 -38.81 -15.49
N PRO A 593 27.23 -38.38 -14.54
CA PRO A 593 28.22 -39.27 -13.94
C PRO A 593 27.60 -40.48 -13.27
N ARG A 594 28.39 -41.55 -13.15
CA ARG A 594 27.96 -42.74 -12.40
C ARG A 594 27.80 -42.41 -10.92
N VAL A 595 26.69 -42.86 -10.34
CA VAL A 595 26.43 -42.83 -8.89
C VAL A 595 26.08 -44.23 -8.41
N GLU A 596 26.50 -44.55 -7.18
CA GLU A 596 26.29 -45.87 -6.58
C GLU A 596 24.87 -46.06 -6.00
N LYS A 597 24.22 -44.97 -5.60
CA LYS A 597 22.91 -44.99 -4.93
C LYS A 597 21.95 -44.04 -5.63
N THR A 598 20.71 -44.46 -5.80
CA THR A 598 19.63 -43.56 -6.24
C THR A 598 19.32 -42.57 -5.10
N GLY A 599 19.32 -41.27 -5.38
CA GLY A 599 19.17 -40.24 -4.35
C GLY A 599 19.18 -38.83 -4.91
N TYR A 600 19.22 -37.83 -4.02
CA TYR A 600 19.44 -36.43 -4.40
C TYR A 600 20.94 -36.11 -4.41
N TYR A 601 21.38 -35.43 -5.46
CA TYR A 601 22.75 -34.98 -5.67
C TYR A 601 22.78 -33.47 -5.96
N SER A 602 23.89 -32.82 -5.64
CA SER A 602 24.09 -31.41 -5.99
C SER A 602 24.55 -31.27 -7.43
N LEU A 603 23.74 -30.62 -8.25
CA LEU A 603 24.11 -30.08 -9.55
C LEU A 603 24.54 -28.62 -9.36
N GLY A 604 25.84 -28.37 -9.40
CA GLY A 604 26.40 -27.02 -9.30
C GLY A 604 26.24 -26.26 -10.62
N LEU A 605 25.77 -25.02 -10.55
CA LEU A 605 25.74 -24.06 -11.66
C LEU A 605 26.72 -22.93 -11.32
N ARG A 606 27.71 -22.67 -12.18
CA ARG A 606 28.67 -21.56 -12.03
C ARG A 606 28.67 -20.64 -13.25
N PHE A 607 28.52 -19.33 -13.03
CA PHE A 607 28.54 -18.32 -14.09
C PHE A 607 28.88 -16.94 -13.49
N GLY A 608 29.98 -16.31 -13.94
CA GLY A 608 30.48 -15.08 -13.33
C GLY A 608 30.80 -15.31 -11.84
N ASN A 609 30.27 -14.45 -10.97
CA ASN A 609 30.39 -14.58 -9.51
C ASN A 609 29.38 -15.55 -8.89
N ASN A 610 28.45 -16.11 -9.68
CA ASN A 610 27.39 -16.97 -9.19
C ASN A 610 27.88 -18.41 -9.01
N ALA A 611 27.53 -19.00 -7.87
CA ALA A 611 27.69 -20.42 -7.59
C ALA A 611 26.43 -20.93 -6.87
N PHE A 612 25.64 -21.77 -7.54
CA PHE A 612 24.39 -22.28 -7.01
C PHE A 612 24.36 -23.82 -7.02
N ALA A 613 23.80 -24.41 -5.97
CA ALA A 613 23.70 -25.87 -5.80
C ALA A 613 22.25 -26.34 -5.97
N TYR A 614 21.90 -26.79 -7.17
CA TYR A 614 20.56 -27.30 -7.46
C TYR A 614 20.41 -28.78 -7.02
N PRO A 615 19.48 -29.12 -6.10
CA PRO A 615 19.26 -30.49 -5.69
C PRO A 615 18.47 -31.26 -6.77
N ILE A 616 19.15 -32.17 -7.48
CA ILE A 616 18.55 -33.01 -8.53
C ILE A 616 18.50 -34.48 -8.11
N ARG A 617 17.42 -35.19 -8.42
CA ARG A 617 17.32 -36.63 -8.16
C ARG A 617 18.06 -37.39 -9.27
N VAL A 618 18.90 -38.36 -8.91
CA VAL A 618 19.65 -39.20 -9.85
C VAL A 618 19.38 -40.66 -9.53
N GLN A 619 19.07 -41.45 -10.55
CA GLN A 619 18.98 -42.90 -10.50
C GLN A 619 20.37 -43.50 -10.73
N ALA A 620 20.78 -44.44 -9.87
CA ALA A 620 21.98 -45.23 -10.08
C ALA A 620 21.89 -46.04 -11.37
N ALA A 621 23.03 -46.26 -12.03
CA ALA A 621 23.08 -47.13 -13.20
C ALA A 621 22.79 -48.56 -12.75
N SER A 622 21.94 -49.29 -13.48
CA SER A 622 21.74 -50.72 -13.22
C SER A 622 23.08 -51.44 -13.35
N THR A 623 23.52 -52.10 -12.29
CA THR A 623 24.69 -52.98 -12.34
C THR A 623 24.48 -53.98 -13.46
N PRO A 624 25.44 -54.18 -14.39
CA PRO A 624 25.35 -55.28 -15.33
C PRO A 624 25.25 -56.57 -14.51
N GLY A 625 24.13 -57.28 -14.64
CA GLY A 625 23.97 -58.57 -13.99
C GLY A 625 25.12 -59.47 -14.42
N LYS A 626 25.78 -60.14 -13.46
CA LYS A 626 26.72 -61.23 -13.79
C LYS A 626 25.96 -62.19 -14.71
N ALA A 627 26.47 -62.39 -15.93
CA ALA A 627 25.95 -63.44 -16.79
C ALA A 627 26.01 -64.78 -16.03
N PRO A 628 24.98 -65.64 -16.13
CA PRO A 628 25.02 -66.94 -15.50
C PRO A 628 26.23 -67.70 -16.06
N VAL A 629 27.11 -68.15 -15.17
CA VAL A 629 28.19 -69.07 -15.53
C VAL A 629 27.51 -70.38 -15.93
N ALA A 630 27.77 -70.83 -17.15
CA ALA A 630 27.28 -72.12 -17.61
C ALA A 630 28.11 -73.23 -16.95
N ASP A 631 27.50 -73.98 -16.04
CA ASP A 631 28.10 -75.18 -15.48
C ASP A 631 28.13 -76.30 -16.54
N SER A 632 29.32 -76.85 -16.77
CA SER A 632 29.50 -78.08 -17.56
C SER A 632 29.02 -79.31 -16.76
N PRO A 633 28.50 -80.35 -17.42
CA PRO A 633 27.82 -81.45 -16.75
C PRO A 633 28.78 -82.45 -16.09
N ALA A 634 28.43 -82.90 -14.88
CA ALA A 634 29.03 -84.07 -14.23
C ALA A 634 27.92 -85.08 -13.84
N SER A 635 28.26 -86.37 -13.91
CA SER A 635 27.34 -87.52 -13.84
C SER A 635 27.06 -88.00 -12.41
N GLY A 636 25.97 -88.76 -12.20
CA GLY A 636 25.90 -89.68 -11.04
C GLY A 636 24.54 -90.13 -10.48
N ALA A 637 23.98 -91.19 -11.05
CA ALA A 637 23.25 -92.29 -10.39
C ALA A 637 22.03 -92.06 -9.42
N HIS A 638 20.91 -92.68 -9.84
CA HIS A 638 19.70 -93.08 -9.10
C HIS A 638 19.80 -93.56 -7.63
N LYS A 639 18.69 -93.34 -6.89
CA LYS A 639 17.79 -94.45 -6.42
C LYS A 639 16.39 -93.95 -5.98
N SER A 640 15.35 -94.72 -6.31
CA SER A 640 13.97 -94.65 -5.79
C SER A 640 13.65 -95.98 -5.05
N PRO A 641 12.53 -96.15 -4.28
CA PRO A 641 11.21 -96.37 -4.90
C PRO A 641 9.90 -96.08 -4.09
N LYS A 642 8.80 -95.88 -4.85
CA LYS A 642 7.38 -96.36 -4.67
C LYS A 642 6.37 -95.79 -3.63
N GLY A 643 5.17 -95.47 -4.17
CA GLY A 643 3.82 -95.67 -3.58
C GLY A 643 3.07 -94.37 -3.19
N SER A 644 1.74 -94.20 -3.37
CA SER A 644 0.69 -94.94 -4.12
C SER A 644 -0.54 -94.01 -4.38
N ASN A 645 -1.50 -94.43 -5.23
CA ASN A 645 -2.57 -93.63 -5.87
C ASN A 645 -3.87 -93.35 -5.06
N ASN A 646 -4.78 -92.56 -5.69
CA ASN A 646 -6.26 -92.51 -5.65
C ASN A 646 -6.96 -91.52 -4.68
N THR A 647 -8.09 -90.85 -4.99
CA THR A 647 -8.88 -90.64 -6.24
C THR A 647 -9.96 -89.54 -6.08
N ASN A 648 -10.33 -88.86 -7.19
CA ASN A 648 -11.65 -88.24 -7.51
C ASN A 648 -12.20 -87.10 -6.60
N ALA A 649 -13.05 -86.16 -7.06
CA ALA A 649 -13.79 -86.01 -8.32
C ALA A 649 -13.87 -84.54 -8.84
N LYS A 650 -14.48 -84.37 -10.02
CA LYS A 650 -14.79 -83.15 -10.81
C LYS A 650 -16.36 -83.03 -10.88
N PRO A 651 -17.05 -82.11 -11.64
CA PRO A 651 -16.65 -80.91 -12.40
C PRO A 651 -17.71 -79.72 -12.46
N LEU A 652 -17.51 -78.78 -13.41
CA LEU A 652 -18.47 -77.98 -14.23
C LEU A 652 -18.96 -76.54 -13.84
N GLU A 653 -18.43 -75.56 -14.60
CA GLU A 653 -19.10 -74.58 -15.51
C GLU A 653 -20.34 -73.70 -15.13
N GLY A 654 -20.09 -72.37 -14.99
CA GLY A 654 -20.77 -71.21 -15.66
C GLY A 654 -22.29 -70.94 -15.52
N PRO A 655 -22.84 -69.86 -16.15
CA PRO A 655 -22.21 -68.65 -16.70
C PRO A 655 -22.98 -67.30 -16.38
N ASN A 656 -22.58 -66.22 -17.06
CA ASN A 656 -23.40 -65.09 -17.56
C ASN A 656 -23.78 -63.82 -16.72
N THR A 657 -23.27 -62.68 -17.23
CA THR A 657 -23.95 -61.41 -17.60
C THR A 657 -24.91 -60.65 -16.67
N GLY A 658 -24.76 -59.32 -16.65
CA GLY A 658 -25.91 -58.41 -16.65
C GLY A 658 -25.80 -57.12 -15.83
N THR A 659 -25.57 -55.99 -16.48
CA THR A 659 -25.98 -54.66 -15.98
C THR A 659 -27.52 -54.59 -15.93
N PRO A 660 -28.12 -53.82 -15.01
CA PRO A 660 -28.59 -52.49 -15.44
C PRO A 660 -28.55 -51.41 -14.34
N ALA A 661 -28.78 -50.16 -14.74
CA ALA A 661 -29.17 -49.07 -13.85
C ALA A 661 -30.70 -48.92 -13.83
N LEU A 662 -31.30 -48.46 -12.73
CA LEU A 662 -32.52 -47.63 -12.79
C LEU A 662 -32.79 -46.79 -11.53
N VAL A 663 -33.68 -45.81 -11.71
CA VAL A 663 -34.06 -44.66 -10.85
C VAL A 663 -35.18 -44.98 -9.85
N PHE A 664 -35.22 -44.26 -8.71
CA PHE A 664 -36.42 -43.90 -7.93
C PHE A 664 -36.31 -42.39 -7.58
N THR A 665 -37.18 -41.47 -8.03
CA THR A 665 -38.50 -41.02 -7.49
C THR A 665 -38.47 -40.55 -6.01
N GLY A 666 -39.13 -39.48 -5.56
CA GLY A 666 -40.01 -38.49 -6.21
C GLY A 666 -40.93 -37.76 -5.19
N LEU A 667 -41.66 -36.72 -5.62
CA LEU A 667 -42.70 -35.93 -4.88
C LEU A 667 -42.19 -35.05 -3.69
N ALA A 668 -42.78 -33.92 -3.28
CA ALA A 668 -43.94 -33.07 -3.68
C ALA A 668 -43.86 -31.70 -2.91
N THR A 669 -44.67 -30.63 -3.05
CA THR A 669 -45.52 -29.95 -4.09
C THR A 669 -46.05 -28.61 -3.46
N VAL A 670 -46.76 -27.73 -4.20
CA VAL A 670 -47.49 -26.48 -3.74
C VAL A 670 -46.60 -25.23 -3.57
N LEU A 671 -46.56 -24.23 -4.49
CA LEU A 671 -47.55 -23.15 -4.84
C LEU A 671 -47.66 -22.07 -3.72
N ILE A 672 -47.73 -20.74 -3.95
CA ILE A 672 -48.26 -19.99 -5.13
C ILE A 672 -47.75 -18.50 -5.18
N VAL A 673 -47.62 -17.94 -6.40
CA VAL A 673 -47.74 -16.51 -6.83
C VAL A 673 -46.86 -15.37 -6.27
N GLY A 674 -46.24 -14.62 -7.19
CA GLY A 674 -46.46 -13.16 -7.28
C GLY A 674 -45.23 -12.24 -7.40
N GLY A 675 -45.04 -11.56 -8.54
CA GLY A 675 -44.11 -10.42 -8.63
C GLY A 675 -43.40 -10.21 -9.98
N ILE A 676 -44.11 -9.71 -11.01
CA ILE A 676 -43.48 -9.19 -12.23
C ILE A 676 -43.17 -7.70 -12.03
N VAL A 677 -41.93 -7.27 -12.32
CA VAL A 677 -41.60 -5.86 -12.52
C VAL A 677 -40.94 -5.70 -13.89
N LEU A 678 -41.49 -4.79 -14.71
CA LEU A 678 -40.93 -4.44 -16.02
C LEU A 678 -39.58 -3.73 -15.87
N VAL A 679 -38.62 -4.08 -16.71
CA VAL A 679 -37.51 -3.17 -17.05
C VAL A 679 -37.74 -2.63 -18.46
N CYS A 680 -38.23 -1.40 -18.55
CA CYS A 680 -38.33 -0.67 -19.80
C CYS A 680 -36.93 -0.32 -20.32
N ARG A 681 -36.53 -0.92 -21.44
CA ARG A 681 -35.27 -0.64 -22.13
C ARG A 681 -35.52 0.45 -23.19
N LYS A 682 -35.09 1.70 -22.94
CA LYS A 682 -35.15 2.77 -23.96
C LYS A 682 -33.81 3.51 -24.09
N LEU A 683 -33.31 3.43 -25.31
CA LEU A 683 -32.09 3.99 -25.91
C LEU A 683 -31.76 5.46 -25.53
N TRP A 684 -30.46 5.77 -25.41
CA TRP A 684 -29.86 6.80 -26.28
C TRP A 684 -28.35 6.61 -26.54
N ARG A 685 -27.84 7.38 -27.51
CA ARG A 685 -26.50 7.26 -28.15
C ARG A 685 -25.54 8.37 -27.67
N SER A 686 -24.25 8.19 -27.99
CA SER A 686 -23.21 9.25 -28.23
C SER A 686 -22.82 10.12 -27.01
N SER A 687 -21.61 10.68 -26.90
CA SER A 687 -20.39 10.66 -27.74
C SER A 687 -19.20 11.23 -26.94
N ASP A 688 -17.98 10.87 -27.38
CA ASP A 688 -16.71 11.63 -27.36
C ASP A 688 -16.07 12.18 -26.06
N ALA A 689 -14.78 11.84 -25.94
CA ALA A 689 -13.62 12.62 -25.47
C ALA A 689 -13.78 13.68 -24.35
N PHE A 690 -13.11 13.44 -23.21
CA PHE A 690 -11.72 13.92 -22.99
C PHE A 690 -11.04 13.14 -21.85
#